data_AF-Q87VU3-F1
#
_entry.id   AF-Q87VU3-F1
#
_cell.length_a   1.000
_cell.length_b   1.000
_cell.length_c   1.000
_cell.angle_alpha   90.00
_cell.angle_beta   90.00
_cell.angle_gamma   90.00
#
_symmetry.space_group_name_H-M   'P 1'
#
loop_
_entity.id
_entity.type
_entity.pdbx_description
1 polymer ?
#
loop_
_entity_poly.entity_id
_entity_poly.type
_entity_poly.pdbx_seq_one_letter_code
_entity_poly.pdbx_strand_id
1 'polypeptide(L)'
;MSVRRTRKDDGSQWTVADSRSVYGIRHWGAGYFAINEAGRVEVRPNGPDSSPIDLYEQVDNLRKSGLSLPLLVRFPDILQDRVRQLTGAFDSNIARLEYQSQYTALYPIKVNQQEAVVENIIATQNVSIGLEAGSKPELMAVLALAPKGGTIVCNGYKDREFIRLALMGQKLGHNVFIVIEKESEVELVIEEAAELKVAPQVGLRVRLSSLASSKWADTGGEKSKFGLSAAQLLSVVERFRKAGLDQGIRLLHFHMGSQIANLADYQHGFKEAIRYYGELRKLGLPVDYIDVGGGLGVDYDGTHSRNASSINYDMDDYAGVVVGMLKEFCDAQSLPHPHIFSESGRSLTAHHAMLVVQVTDVEKHNDEVPKIADKESLPETVQWLVDLLGPTDIEMVTETYWRATHYMSDIATQYADGKISLAEKALGEQCYFAVCRRLYNSLKARQRSHRQVLDELNDKLADKYICNFSVFQSLPDTWAIGQVLPILPLHRLDEEPVRRAVLQDLTCDSDGKIKQYVDEQSIETSMPVHSLNEGEDYLLGIFLVGAYQEILGDMHNLFGDTDSVNIYQNPDGSVYHAGIETHDTIEDMLRYVHLSPEELMTHYRDKVASAKITPRERTYFLDALRLGLTRSSYLSS
;
A
#
# COMPACT_ATOMS: atom_id res chain seq x y z
N MET A 1 -2.78 7.48 -43.16
CA MET A 1 -2.75 6.75 -41.88
C MET A 1 -2.30 7.74 -40.83
N SER A 2 -3.08 7.99 -39.77
CA SER A 2 -2.52 8.74 -38.64
C SER A 2 -1.35 7.92 -38.11
N VAL A 3 -0.17 8.53 -38.01
CA VAL A 3 0.98 7.92 -37.36
C VAL A 3 0.53 7.70 -35.91
N ARG A 4 0.21 6.45 -35.53
CA ARG A 4 0.01 6.10 -34.13
C ARG A 4 1.27 6.57 -33.41
N ARG A 5 1.11 7.34 -32.34
CA ARG A 5 2.21 7.53 -31.40
C ARG A 5 2.51 6.16 -30.82
N THR A 6 3.59 5.55 -31.28
CA THR A 6 4.25 4.56 -30.45
C THR A 6 4.89 5.33 -29.28
N ARG A 7 4.87 4.75 -28.08
CA ARG A 7 5.65 5.25 -26.95
C ARG A 7 7.15 5.20 -27.26
N LYS A 8 7.57 4.44 -28.27
CA LYS A 8 8.95 4.38 -28.75
C LYS A 8 9.22 5.47 -29.78
N ASP A 9 10.05 6.44 -29.42
CA ASP A 9 10.46 7.52 -30.33
C ASP A 9 11.12 7.02 -31.64
N ASP A 10 11.62 5.79 -31.66
CA ASP A 10 12.33 5.17 -32.79
C ASP A 10 11.45 4.34 -33.76
N GLY A 11 10.17 4.11 -33.44
CA GLY A 11 9.26 3.33 -34.28
C GLY A 11 9.50 1.81 -34.26
N SER A 12 10.35 1.30 -33.37
CA SER A 12 10.58 -0.15 -33.25
C SER A 12 9.37 -0.86 -32.62
N GLN A 13 9.31 -2.19 -32.77
CA GLN A 13 8.23 -2.98 -32.15
C GLN A 13 8.32 -2.93 -30.63
N TRP A 14 7.16 -2.97 -29.98
CA TRP A 14 7.07 -3.08 -28.53
C TRP A 14 7.60 -4.41 -28.05
N THR A 15 8.24 -4.40 -26.90
CA THR A 15 8.84 -5.58 -26.28
C THR A 15 8.49 -5.62 -24.80
N VAL A 16 8.63 -6.80 -24.20
CA VAL A 16 8.54 -6.96 -22.75
C VAL A 16 9.51 -6.04 -22.00
N ALA A 17 10.69 -5.76 -22.57
CA ALA A 17 11.64 -4.83 -21.97
C ALA A 17 11.09 -3.40 -21.87
N ASP A 18 10.28 -2.99 -22.85
CA ASP A 18 9.60 -1.68 -22.83
C ASP A 18 8.55 -1.65 -21.71
N SER A 19 7.73 -2.71 -21.56
CA SER A 19 6.78 -2.83 -20.44
C SER A 19 7.46 -2.87 -19.07
N ARG A 20 8.59 -3.56 -18.94
CA ARG A 20 9.39 -3.55 -17.70
C ARG A 20 9.84 -2.15 -17.31
N SER A 21 10.17 -1.31 -18.30
CA SER A 21 10.53 0.09 -18.09
C SER A 21 9.30 0.93 -17.72
N VAL A 22 8.21 0.80 -18.48
CA VAL A 22 6.99 1.62 -18.30
C VAL A 22 6.34 1.39 -16.94
N TYR A 23 6.24 0.14 -16.49
CA TYR A 23 5.61 -0.14 -15.20
C TYR A 23 6.58 -0.06 -14.02
N GLY A 24 7.87 0.22 -14.24
CA GLY A 24 8.87 0.35 -13.17
C GLY A 24 9.18 -0.93 -12.37
N ILE A 25 8.63 -2.08 -12.79
CA ILE A 25 8.63 -3.35 -12.00
C ILE A 25 10.01 -3.85 -11.60
N ARG A 26 11.07 -3.51 -12.35
CA ARG A 26 12.44 -3.86 -11.96
C ARG A 26 12.89 -3.22 -10.65
N HIS A 27 12.30 -2.07 -10.29
CA HIS A 27 12.69 -1.28 -9.14
C HIS A 27 11.85 -1.66 -7.91
N TRP A 28 10.54 -1.42 -7.96
CA TRP A 28 9.64 -1.73 -6.84
C TRP A 28 9.36 -3.24 -6.69
N GLY A 29 9.64 -4.06 -7.70
CA GLY A 29 9.46 -5.51 -7.63
C GLY A 29 10.45 -6.22 -6.69
N ALA A 30 11.55 -5.54 -6.32
CA ALA A 30 12.56 -5.99 -5.36
C ALA A 30 13.07 -7.44 -5.59
N GLY A 31 13.09 -7.88 -6.85
CA GLY A 31 13.48 -9.24 -7.23
C GLY A 31 12.42 -10.32 -7.03
N TYR A 32 11.29 -10.01 -6.39
CA TYR A 32 10.14 -10.90 -6.27
C TYR A 32 9.27 -10.86 -7.51
N PHE A 33 8.95 -9.67 -8.01
CA PHE A 33 8.06 -9.49 -9.16
C PHE A 33 8.82 -9.11 -10.42
N ALA A 34 8.50 -9.77 -11.53
CA ALA A 34 9.07 -9.49 -12.84
C ALA A 34 8.04 -9.74 -13.95
N ILE A 35 8.41 -9.43 -15.19
CA ILE A 35 7.63 -9.78 -16.38
C ILE A 35 8.43 -10.82 -17.15
N ASN A 36 7.81 -11.95 -17.50
CA ASN A 36 8.41 -13.01 -18.28
C ASN A 36 8.37 -12.70 -19.80
N GLU A 37 9.11 -13.47 -20.60
CA GLU A 37 9.18 -13.24 -22.06
C GLU A 37 7.87 -13.52 -22.81
N ALA A 38 6.87 -14.12 -22.15
CA ALA A 38 5.52 -14.31 -22.67
C ALA A 38 4.59 -13.12 -22.37
N GLY A 39 5.13 -12.00 -21.86
CA GLY A 39 4.33 -10.81 -21.54
C GLY A 39 3.42 -10.98 -20.34
N ARG A 40 3.77 -11.85 -19.38
CA ARG A 40 3.00 -12.09 -18.16
C ARG A 40 3.82 -11.78 -16.92
N VAL A 41 3.15 -11.38 -15.84
CA VAL A 41 3.83 -11.14 -14.57
C VAL A 41 4.17 -12.47 -13.91
N GLU A 42 5.41 -12.59 -13.42
CA GLU A 42 5.87 -13.72 -12.63
C GLU A 42 6.28 -13.26 -11.23
N VAL A 43 6.16 -14.17 -10.26
CA VAL A 43 6.64 -13.98 -8.88
C VAL A 43 7.68 -15.04 -8.52
N ARG A 44 8.67 -14.66 -7.71
CA ARG A 44 9.73 -15.51 -7.17
C ARG A 44 9.76 -15.41 -5.65
N PRO A 45 8.87 -16.11 -4.94
CA PRO A 45 8.64 -15.88 -3.50
C PRO A 45 9.88 -16.11 -2.62
N ASN A 46 10.78 -17.00 -3.05
CA ASN A 46 12.02 -17.34 -2.34
C ASN A 46 13.25 -16.56 -2.85
N GLY A 47 13.02 -15.39 -3.45
CA GLY A 47 14.07 -14.50 -3.94
C GLY A 47 14.44 -14.69 -5.42
N PRO A 48 15.32 -13.84 -5.97
CA PRO A 48 15.54 -13.69 -7.42
C PRO A 48 15.98 -14.97 -8.15
N ASP A 49 16.71 -15.85 -7.46
CA ASP A 49 17.26 -17.09 -8.02
C ASP A 49 16.31 -18.30 -7.89
N SER A 50 15.15 -18.12 -7.24
CA SER A 50 14.14 -19.18 -7.07
C SER A 50 13.33 -19.42 -8.34
N SER A 51 12.55 -20.51 -8.41
CA SER A 51 11.73 -20.80 -9.60
C SER A 51 10.61 -19.75 -9.77
N PRO A 52 10.31 -19.29 -11.00
CA PRO A 52 9.23 -18.35 -11.23
C PRO A 52 7.86 -19.03 -11.16
N ILE A 53 6.87 -18.27 -10.73
CA ILE A 53 5.45 -18.63 -10.77
C ILE A 53 4.76 -17.63 -11.69
N ASP A 54 4.13 -18.10 -12.77
CA ASP A 54 3.33 -17.25 -13.66
C ASP A 54 2.01 -16.88 -12.97
N LEU A 55 1.84 -15.59 -12.64
CA LEU A 55 0.69 -15.11 -11.88
C LEU A 55 -0.61 -15.19 -12.68
N TYR A 56 -0.55 -14.94 -13.99
CA TYR A 56 -1.74 -15.01 -14.83
C TYR A 56 -2.28 -16.44 -14.92
N GLU A 57 -1.39 -17.42 -15.08
CA GLU A 57 -1.74 -18.84 -15.02
C GLU A 57 -2.28 -19.25 -13.64
N GLN A 58 -1.65 -18.79 -12.55
CA GLN A 58 -2.14 -19.09 -11.20
C GLN A 58 -3.54 -18.54 -10.96
N VAL A 59 -3.81 -17.30 -11.34
CA VAL A 59 -5.14 -16.69 -11.19
C VAL A 59 -6.19 -17.45 -11.99
N ASP A 60 -5.88 -17.87 -13.22
CA ASP A 60 -6.78 -18.69 -14.04
C ASP A 60 -7.09 -20.05 -13.38
N ASN A 61 -6.07 -20.71 -12.80
CA ASN A 61 -6.25 -21.95 -12.06
C ASN A 61 -7.10 -21.77 -10.78
N LEU A 62 -6.86 -20.69 -10.03
CA LEU A 62 -7.62 -20.36 -8.83
C LEU A 62 -9.10 -20.06 -9.15
N ARG A 63 -9.37 -19.35 -10.24
CA ARG A 63 -10.73 -19.11 -10.72
C ARG A 63 -11.45 -20.41 -11.11
N LYS A 64 -10.77 -21.31 -11.82
CA LYS A 64 -11.30 -22.64 -12.15
C LYS A 64 -11.58 -23.51 -10.91
N SER A 65 -10.88 -23.25 -9.81
CA SER A 65 -11.10 -23.92 -8.53
C SER A 65 -12.30 -23.38 -7.74
N GLY A 66 -12.85 -22.23 -8.16
CA GLY A 66 -14.07 -21.62 -7.59
C GLY A 66 -13.85 -20.28 -6.89
N LEU A 67 -12.62 -19.75 -6.85
CA LEU A 67 -12.37 -18.40 -6.31
C LEU A 67 -12.81 -17.32 -7.31
N SER A 68 -13.35 -16.23 -6.78
CA SER A 68 -13.86 -15.10 -7.53
C SER A 68 -12.86 -13.95 -7.55
N LEU A 69 -13.01 -13.05 -8.52
CA LEU A 69 -12.34 -11.75 -8.52
C LEU A 69 -13.29 -10.71 -7.89
N PRO A 70 -12.77 -9.68 -7.19
CA PRO A 70 -11.36 -9.45 -6.88
C PRO A 70 -10.78 -10.52 -5.94
N LEU A 71 -9.48 -10.79 -6.07
CA LEU A 71 -8.79 -11.84 -5.33
C LEU A 71 -7.52 -11.31 -4.68
N LEU A 72 -7.41 -11.45 -3.36
CA LEU A 72 -6.21 -11.14 -2.62
C LEU A 72 -5.28 -12.36 -2.61
N VAL A 73 -4.10 -12.20 -3.21
CA VAL A 73 -3.09 -13.27 -3.30
C VAL A 73 -1.93 -12.92 -2.40
N ARG A 74 -1.59 -13.83 -1.48
CA ARG A 74 -0.49 -13.67 -0.52
C ARG A 74 0.59 -14.72 -0.79
N PHE A 75 1.85 -14.35 -0.55
CA PHE A 75 3.05 -15.17 -0.73
C PHE A 75 3.84 -15.20 0.58
N PRO A 76 3.49 -16.07 1.55
CA PRO A 76 4.13 -16.04 2.86
C PRO A 76 5.63 -16.35 2.85
N ASP A 77 6.13 -17.04 1.81
CA ASP A 77 7.57 -17.24 1.59
C ASP A 77 8.32 -15.90 1.45
N ILE A 78 7.70 -14.87 0.88
CA ILE A 78 8.26 -13.51 0.79
C ILE A 78 8.46 -12.94 2.20
N LEU A 79 7.53 -13.15 3.14
CA LEU A 79 7.68 -12.67 4.51
C LEU A 79 8.95 -13.22 5.16
N GLN A 80 9.17 -14.53 5.03
CA GLN A 80 10.34 -15.19 5.59
C GLN A 80 11.62 -14.72 4.92
N ASP A 81 11.61 -14.56 3.59
CA ASP A 81 12.76 -14.04 2.85
C ASP A 81 13.10 -12.60 3.27
N ARG A 82 12.10 -11.72 3.44
CA ARG A 82 12.29 -10.35 3.93
C ARG A 82 12.86 -10.31 5.35
N VAL A 83 12.41 -11.22 6.23
CA VAL A 83 13.00 -11.36 7.57
C VAL A 83 14.47 -11.75 7.46
N ARG A 84 14.82 -12.73 6.63
CA ARG A 84 16.22 -13.16 6.41
C ARG A 84 17.07 -12.05 5.81
N GLN A 85 16.55 -11.27 4.87
CA GLN A 85 17.26 -10.12 4.30
C GLN A 85 17.56 -9.07 5.35
N LEU A 86 16.56 -8.72 6.17
CA LEU A 86 16.72 -7.71 7.22
C LEU A 86 17.73 -8.18 8.28
N THR A 87 17.55 -9.38 8.83
CA THR A 87 18.48 -9.89 9.85
C THR A 87 19.87 -10.13 9.28
N GLY A 88 19.95 -10.66 8.06
CA GLY A 88 21.21 -10.88 7.36
C GLY A 88 22.00 -9.59 7.07
N ALA A 89 21.31 -8.49 6.74
CA ALA A 89 21.94 -7.18 6.58
C ALA A 89 22.56 -6.68 7.90
N PHE A 90 21.83 -6.80 9.01
CA PHE A 90 22.38 -6.44 10.34
C PHE A 90 23.52 -7.36 10.76
N ASP A 91 23.38 -8.68 10.62
CA ASP A 91 24.40 -9.66 11.00
C ASP A 91 25.69 -9.45 10.19
N SER A 92 25.56 -9.19 8.89
CA SER A 92 26.70 -8.89 8.00
C SER A 92 27.42 -7.60 8.42
N ASN A 93 26.67 -6.56 8.78
CA ASN A 93 27.25 -5.30 9.25
C ASN A 93 27.87 -5.42 10.64
N ILE A 94 27.26 -6.17 11.55
CA ILE A 94 27.79 -6.49 12.88
C ILE A 94 29.13 -7.23 12.76
N ALA A 95 29.20 -8.24 11.90
CA ALA A 95 30.43 -8.99 11.66
C ALA A 95 31.50 -8.11 10.99
N ARG A 96 31.15 -7.41 9.90
CA ARG A 96 32.07 -6.55 9.12
C ARG A 96 32.67 -5.43 9.97
N LEU A 97 31.86 -4.84 10.83
CA LEU A 97 32.27 -3.72 11.68
C LEU A 97 32.76 -4.19 13.05
N GLU A 98 32.83 -5.50 13.35
CA GLU A 98 33.24 -6.01 14.67
C GLU A 98 32.41 -5.43 15.84
N TYR A 99 31.10 -5.29 15.63
CA TYR A 99 30.18 -4.86 16.67
C TYR A 99 30.00 -5.97 17.72
N GLN A 100 30.14 -5.65 19.01
CA GLN A 100 30.23 -6.62 20.11
C GLN A 100 28.88 -7.11 20.66
N SER A 101 27.78 -6.85 19.96
CA SER A 101 26.43 -7.27 20.37
C SER A 101 25.63 -7.71 19.15
N GLN A 102 24.37 -8.09 19.35
CA GLN A 102 23.52 -8.72 18.34
C GLN A 102 22.34 -7.83 17.93
N TYR A 103 21.60 -8.30 16.92
CA TYR A 103 20.40 -7.69 16.40
C TYR A 103 19.19 -8.63 16.56
N THR A 104 18.02 -8.07 16.81
CA THR A 104 16.73 -8.75 16.72
C THR A 104 15.75 -7.89 15.96
N ALA A 105 15.19 -8.42 14.87
CA ALA A 105 14.07 -7.78 14.21
C ALA A 105 12.83 -7.89 15.12
N LEU A 106 12.03 -6.84 15.19
CA LEU A 106 10.72 -6.87 15.83
C LEU A 106 9.66 -6.61 14.76
N TYR A 107 8.58 -7.38 14.80
CA TYR A 107 7.45 -7.19 13.92
C TYR A 107 6.27 -6.53 14.65
N PRO A 108 5.97 -5.25 14.34
CA PRO A 108 4.72 -4.59 14.68
C PRO A 108 3.52 -5.31 14.09
N ILE A 109 2.78 -6.06 14.91
CA ILE A 109 1.62 -6.80 14.38
C ILE A 109 0.53 -5.85 13.88
N LYS A 110 0.50 -4.59 14.34
CA LYS A 110 -0.40 -3.55 13.83
C LYS A 110 -0.28 -3.26 12.32
N VAL A 111 0.79 -3.72 11.70
CA VAL A 111 1.01 -3.56 10.25
C VAL A 111 0.14 -4.53 9.47
N ASN A 112 0.04 -5.77 9.96
CA ASN A 112 -0.85 -6.79 9.45
C ASN A 112 -1.06 -7.88 10.53
N GLN A 113 -2.22 -7.82 11.20
CA GLN A 113 -2.56 -8.70 12.33
C GLN A 113 -3.05 -10.08 11.88
N GLN A 114 -3.12 -10.36 10.57
CA GLN A 114 -3.58 -11.65 10.08
C GLN A 114 -2.73 -12.78 10.64
N GLU A 115 -3.37 -13.85 11.12
CA GLU A 115 -2.70 -14.98 11.78
C GLU A 115 -1.60 -15.55 10.87
N ALA A 116 -1.92 -15.79 9.59
CA ALA A 116 -0.97 -16.31 8.61
C ALA A 116 0.27 -15.42 8.47
N VAL A 117 0.14 -14.09 8.58
CA VAL A 117 1.29 -13.18 8.47
C VAL A 117 2.17 -13.27 9.72
N VAL A 118 1.56 -13.19 10.90
CA VAL A 118 2.28 -13.27 12.18
C VAL A 118 3.00 -14.61 12.30
N GLU A 119 2.30 -15.72 12.04
CA GLU A 119 2.85 -17.07 12.10
C GLU A 119 4.03 -17.27 11.14
N ASN A 120 3.92 -16.81 9.89
CA ASN A 120 5.01 -16.98 8.91
C ASN A 120 6.23 -16.15 9.27
N ILE A 121 6.05 -14.96 9.86
CA ILE A 121 7.17 -14.13 10.33
C ILE A 121 7.91 -14.84 11.46
N ILE A 122 7.21 -15.30 12.51
CA ILE A 122 7.84 -15.96 13.67
C ILE A 122 8.37 -17.37 13.37
N ALA A 123 7.84 -18.04 12.33
CA ALA A 123 8.30 -19.35 11.89
C ALA A 123 9.63 -19.30 11.11
N THR A 124 10.13 -18.10 10.77
CA THR A 124 11.40 -17.95 10.06
C THR A 124 12.54 -18.56 10.89
N GLN A 125 13.23 -19.55 10.32
CA GLN A 125 14.31 -20.26 11.00
C GLN A 125 15.64 -19.51 10.91
N ASN A 126 16.53 -19.75 11.88
CA ASN A 126 17.90 -19.24 11.93
C ASN A 126 18.02 -17.70 11.96
N VAL A 127 16.99 -17.02 12.49
CA VAL A 127 16.95 -15.57 12.63
C VAL A 127 16.51 -15.20 14.05
N SER A 128 16.89 -14.00 14.49
CA SER A 128 16.35 -13.43 15.74
C SER A 128 15.19 -12.51 15.41
N ILE A 129 13.97 -12.97 15.70
CA ILE A 129 12.72 -12.23 15.49
C ILE A 129 11.90 -12.17 16.79
N GLY A 130 11.28 -11.02 17.06
CA GLY A 130 10.31 -10.80 18.13
C GLY A 130 9.07 -10.06 17.62
N LEU A 131 8.13 -9.76 18.53
CA LEU A 131 6.86 -9.12 18.19
C LEU A 131 6.70 -7.79 18.94
N GLU A 132 6.05 -6.82 18.30
CA GLU A 132 5.64 -5.56 18.92
C GLU A 132 4.12 -5.46 18.98
N ALA A 133 3.61 -5.04 20.15
CA ALA A 133 2.20 -4.80 20.41
C ALA A 133 1.99 -3.36 20.90
N GLY A 134 1.05 -2.65 20.28
CA GLY A 134 0.68 -1.28 20.61
C GLY A 134 -0.65 -1.14 21.37
N SER A 135 -1.43 -2.22 21.47
CA SER A 135 -2.77 -2.21 22.10
C SER A 135 -3.07 -3.51 22.87
N LYS A 136 -4.08 -3.49 23.75
CA LYS A 136 -4.44 -4.66 24.57
C LYS A 136 -4.83 -5.90 23.72
N PRO A 137 -5.68 -5.79 22.69
CA PRO A 137 -5.98 -6.92 21.81
C PRO A 137 -4.73 -7.47 21.12
N GLU A 138 -3.84 -6.59 20.63
CA GLU A 138 -2.56 -6.99 20.04
C GLU A 138 -1.70 -7.75 21.05
N LEU A 139 -1.56 -7.24 22.28
CA LEU A 139 -0.79 -7.92 23.32
C LEU A 139 -1.35 -9.30 23.64
N MET A 140 -2.68 -9.46 23.70
CA MET A 140 -3.31 -10.75 23.93
C MET A 140 -2.98 -11.76 22.82
N ALA A 141 -3.01 -11.32 21.56
CA ALA A 141 -2.61 -12.16 20.42
C ALA A 141 -1.12 -12.50 20.49
N VAL A 142 -0.25 -11.52 20.74
CA VAL A 142 1.20 -11.70 20.84
C VAL A 142 1.57 -12.66 21.97
N LEU A 143 0.93 -12.56 23.14
CA LEU A 143 1.19 -13.49 24.26
C LEU A 143 0.80 -14.94 23.93
N ALA A 144 -0.16 -15.15 23.03
CA ALA A 144 -0.56 -16.48 22.59
C ALA A 144 0.37 -17.02 21.50
N LEU A 145 0.77 -16.19 20.54
CA LEU A 145 1.51 -16.58 19.34
C LEU A 145 3.03 -16.55 19.52
N ALA A 146 3.57 -15.68 20.39
CA ALA A 146 5.01 -15.54 20.56
C ALA A 146 5.64 -16.87 20.99
N PRO A 147 6.77 -17.28 20.37
CA PRO A 147 7.51 -18.45 20.83
C PRO A 147 7.90 -18.34 22.31
N LYS A 148 8.07 -19.49 22.97
CA LYS A 148 8.54 -19.53 24.36
C LYS A 148 9.90 -18.84 24.48
N GLY A 149 10.00 -17.84 25.35
CA GLY A 149 11.22 -17.02 25.49
C GLY A 149 11.38 -15.92 24.44
N GLY A 150 10.43 -15.79 23.50
CA GLY A 150 10.43 -14.76 22.47
C GLY A 150 10.41 -13.34 23.04
N THR A 151 11.01 -12.41 22.30
CA THR A 151 11.04 -10.99 22.65
C THR A 151 9.72 -10.32 22.29
N ILE A 152 9.15 -9.59 23.26
CA ILE A 152 7.92 -8.81 23.08
C ILE A 152 8.22 -7.37 23.50
N VAL A 153 8.01 -6.42 22.59
CA VAL A 153 8.08 -4.98 22.92
C VAL A 153 6.67 -4.41 22.97
N CYS A 154 6.36 -3.71 24.06
CA CYS A 154 5.06 -3.10 24.26
C CYS A 154 5.17 -1.58 24.13
N ASN A 155 4.65 -1.02 23.04
CA ASN A 155 4.58 0.43 22.80
C ASN A 155 3.17 0.98 22.98
N GLY A 156 3.00 2.27 22.72
CA GLY A 156 1.71 2.94 22.77
C GLY A 156 1.23 3.25 24.18
N TYR A 157 0.00 3.76 24.28
CA TYR A 157 -0.62 4.10 25.56
C TYR A 157 -1.02 2.84 26.32
N LYS A 158 -0.66 2.80 27.61
CA LYS A 158 -0.91 1.62 28.46
C LYS A 158 -1.72 2.00 29.69
N ASP A 159 -2.78 1.25 29.93
CA ASP A 159 -3.50 1.27 31.20
C ASP A 159 -2.97 0.18 32.14
N ARG A 160 -3.58 0.08 33.33
CA ARG A 160 -3.21 -0.91 34.35
C ARG A 160 -3.35 -2.35 33.85
N GLU A 161 -4.42 -2.63 33.11
CA GLU A 161 -4.70 -3.98 32.61
C GLU A 161 -3.65 -4.41 31.58
N PHE A 162 -3.30 -3.52 30.64
CA PHE A 162 -2.23 -3.75 29.70
C PHE A 162 -0.90 -4.06 30.42
N ILE A 163 -0.53 -3.24 31.41
CA ILE A 163 0.71 -3.42 32.17
C ILE A 163 0.72 -4.77 32.91
N ARG A 164 -0.40 -5.13 33.54
CA ARG A 164 -0.56 -6.42 34.22
C ARG A 164 -0.39 -7.59 33.23
N LEU A 165 -0.99 -7.52 32.04
CA LEU A 165 -0.84 -8.54 30.99
C LEU A 165 0.62 -8.68 30.52
N ALA A 166 1.32 -7.56 30.31
CA ALA A 166 2.72 -7.59 29.90
C ALA A 166 3.62 -8.26 30.97
N LEU A 167 3.39 -7.94 32.25
CA LEU A 167 4.11 -8.57 33.38
C LEU A 167 3.75 -10.05 33.55
N MET A 168 2.50 -10.43 33.30
CA MET A 168 2.10 -11.84 33.23
C MET A 168 2.86 -12.57 32.12
N GLY A 169 3.00 -11.97 30.93
CA GLY A 169 3.83 -12.49 29.85
C GLY A 169 5.28 -12.72 30.26
N GLN A 170 5.88 -11.75 30.96
CA GLN A 170 7.22 -11.91 31.50
C GLN A 170 7.31 -13.08 32.49
N LYS A 171 6.30 -13.23 33.36
CA LYS A 171 6.21 -14.34 34.32
C LYS A 171 6.00 -15.71 33.67
N LEU A 172 5.34 -15.75 32.51
CA LEU A 172 5.19 -16.94 31.67
C LEU A 172 6.49 -17.32 30.94
N GLY A 173 7.50 -16.44 30.97
CA GLY A 173 8.84 -16.70 30.46
C GLY A 173 9.16 -15.99 29.14
N HIS A 174 8.32 -15.05 28.68
CA HIS A 174 8.67 -14.19 27.55
C HIS A 174 9.66 -13.10 27.95
N ASN A 175 10.47 -12.64 27.00
CA ASN A 175 11.36 -11.50 27.18
C ASN A 175 10.62 -10.20 26.86
N VAL A 176 9.87 -9.68 27.83
CA VAL A 176 8.97 -8.53 27.63
C VAL A 176 9.66 -7.22 27.99
N PHE A 177 9.54 -6.20 27.13
CA PHE A 177 9.92 -4.83 27.42
C PHE A 177 8.68 -3.93 27.44
N ILE A 178 8.34 -3.41 28.62
CA ILE A 178 7.30 -2.39 28.74
C ILE A 178 7.93 -1.02 28.45
N VAL A 179 7.70 -0.46 27.28
CA VAL A 179 8.25 0.85 26.92
C VAL A 179 7.41 1.94 27.59
N ILE A 180 8.04 2.69 28.49
CA ILE A 180 7.47 3.86 29.15
C ILE A 180 7.45 5.02 28.17
N GLU A 181 6.25 5.51 27.89
CA GLU A 181 5.99 6.65 27.03
C GLU A 181 5.42 7.84 27.82
N LYS A 182 4.90 7.60 29.03
CA LYS A 182 4.37 8.63 29.94
C LYS A 182 4.79 8.40 31.39
N GLU A 183 5.05 9.48 32.12
CA GLU A 183 5.40 9.40 33.56
C GLU A 183 4.33 8.73 34.43
N SER A 184 3.05 8.80 34.01
CA SER A 184 1.94 8.17 34.71
C SER A 184 1.99 6.65 34.69
N GLU A 185 2.67 6.03 33.71
CA GLU A 185 2.77 4.58 33.58
C GLU A 185 3.70 3.97 34.63
N VAL A 186 4.64 4.76 35.17
CA VAL A 186 5.66 4.29 36.12
C VAL A 186 5.01 3.73 37.40
N GLU A 187 4.02 4.44 37.95
CA GLU A 187 3.33 3.99 39.17
C GLU A 187 2.60 2.68 38.92
N LEU A 188 1.91 2.57 37.78
CA LEU A 188 1.21 1.35 37.40
C LEU A 188 2.19 0.16 37.27
N VAL A 189 3.35 0.36 36.64
CA VAL A 189 4.38 -0.70 36.54
C VAL A 189 4.89 -1.11 37.92
N ILE A 190 5.18 -0.16 38.82
CA ILE A 190 5.67 -0.46 40.17
C ILE A 190 4.65 -1.29 40.95
N GLU A 191 3.40 -0.85 40.98
CA GLU A 191 2.32 -1.49 41.74
C GLU A 191 2.02 -2.91 41.20
N GLU A 192 1.86 -3.04 39.88
CA GLU A 192 1.54 -4.33 39.26
C GLU A 192 2.70 -5.33 39.33
N ALA A 193 3.94 -4.86 39.21
CA ALA A 193 5.12 -5.69 39.39
C ALA A 193 5.24 -6.23 40.82
N ALA A 194 4.92 -5.39 41.82
CA ALA A 194 4.90 -5.79 43.22
C ALA A 194 3.79 -6.81 43.49
N GLU A 195 2.58 -6.61 42.94
CA GLU A 195 1.45 -7.53 43.08
C GLU A 195 1.76 -8.90 42.46
N LEU A 196 2.30 -8.91 41.24
CA LEU A 196 2.66 -10.14 40.53
C LEU A 196 3.97 -10.76 41.00
N LYS A 197 4.75 -10.07 41.84
CA LYS A 197 6.08 -10.46 42.32
C LYS A 197 7.05 -10.76 41.17
N VAL A 198 7.13 -9.83 40.22
CA VAL A 198 8.00 -9.89 39.05
C VAL A 198 8.89 -8.65 39.06
N ALA A 199 10.18 -8.80 38.76
CA ALA A 199 11.05 -7.64 38.52
C ALA A 199 10.77 -7.11 37.10
N PRO A 200 10.18 -5.92 36.92
CA PRO A 200 9.74 -5.47 35.62
C PRO A 200 10.95 -5.13 34.74
N GLN A 201 10.89 -5.54 33.47
CA GLN A 201 11.83 -5.08 32.46
C GLN A 201 11.18 -3.99 31.60
N VAL A 202 11.80 -2.81 31.60
CA VAL A 202 11.22 -1.61 30.98
C VAL A 202 12.16 -0.97 29.96
N GLY A 203 11.55 -0.31 28.98
CA GLY A 203 12.21 0.60 28.08
C GLY A 203 11.81 2.05 28.32
N LEU A 204 12.60 3.01 27.85
CA LEU A 204 12.29 4.43 27.91
C LEU A 204 12.22 4.99 26.49
N ARG A 205 11.03 5.46 26.07
CA ARG A 205 10.89 6.11 24.78
C ARG A 205 11.26 7.59 24.88
N VAL A 206 12.23 8.07 24.12
CA VAL A 206 12.64 9.48 24.10
C VAL A 206 12.02 10.23 22.91
N ARG A 207 11.71 11.52 23.12
CA ARG A 207 11.39 12.45 22.02
C ARG A 207 12.67 13.09 21.51
N LEU A 208 12.79 13.20 20.18
CA LEU A 208 13.96 13.78 19.53
C LEU A 208 13.67 15.23 19.15
N SER A 209 14.47 16.16 19.70
CA SER A 209 14.35 17.59 19.41
C SER A 209 14.76 17.94 17.98
N SER A 210 15.67 17.16 17.39
CA SER A 210 16.10 17.26 15.99
C SER A 210 14.96 17.11 14.98
N LEU A 211 13.81 16.54 15.37
CA LEU A 211 12.65 16.35 14.50
C LEU A 211 11.66 17.52 14.51
N ALA A 212 11.83 18.54 15.37
CA ALA A 212 10.81 19.58 15.59
C ALA A 212 10.42 20.40 14.34
N SER A 213 11.31 20.50 13.35
CA SER A 213 11.07 21.18 12.06
C SER A 213 10.88 20.22 10.88
N SER A 214 10.90 18.90 11.12
CA SER A 214 10.82 17.87 10.07
C SER A 214 9.37 17.47 9.76
N LYS A 215 9.17 16.74 8.65
CA LYS A 215 7.88 16.10 8.31
C LYS A 215 7.37 15.15 9.39
N TRP A 216 8.24 14.75 10.33
CA TRP A 216 7.95 13.80 11.41
C TRP A 216 7.85 14.46 12.79
N ALA A 217 7.67 15.78 12.84
CA ALA A 217 7.53 16.53 14.10
C ALA A 217 6.40 15.98 15.00
N ASP A 218 5.31 15.49 14.40
CA ASP A 218 4.16 14.94 15.12
C ASP A 218 4.30 13.46 15.47
N THR A 219 5.26 12.72 14.87
CA THR A 219 5.48 11.29 15.14
C THR A 219 6.59 11.03 16.14
N GLY A 220 7.76 11.66 15.95
CA GLY A 220 8.95 11.48 16.80
C GLY A 220 9.45 12.75 17.50
N GLY A 221 8.97 13.92 17.06
CA GLY A 221 9.40 15.22 17.57
C GLY A 221 8.74 15.64 18.89
N GLU A 222 8.98 16.88 19.28
CA GLU A 222 8.47 17.49 20.51
C GLU A 222 6.93 17.46 20.61
N LYS A 223 6.25 17.57 19.45
CA LYS A 223 4.79 17.53 19.33
C LYS A 223 4.20 16.13 19.40
N SER A 224 5.02 15.08 19.38
CA SER A 224 4.54 13.71 19.50
C SER A 224 3.77 13.50 20.80
N LYS A 225 2.64 12.80 20.71
CA LYS A 225 1.85 12.39 21.89
C LYS A 225 2.54 11.28 22.71
N PHE A 226 3.61 10.69 22.17
CA PHE A 226 4.35 9.57 22.71
C PHE A 226 5.80 9.96 23.05
N GLY A 227 6.41 9.23 24.00
CA GLY A 227 7.77 9.47 24.46
C GLY A 227 7.92 10.58 25.49
N LEU A 228 9.11 10.62 26.09
CA LEU A 228 9.49 11.46 27.21
C LEU A 228 10.39 12.61 26.75
N SER A 229 10.18 13.82 27.27
CA SER A 229 11.19 14.88 27.20
C SER A 229 12.35 14.56 28.15
N ALA A 230 13.49 15.26 28.00
CA ALA A 230 14.66 15.04 28.87
C ALA A 230 14.34 15.18 30.38
N ALA A 231 13.49 16.15 30.76
CA ALA A 231 13.08 16.32 32.15
C ALA A 231 12.21 15.16 32.66
N GLN A 232 11.28 14.69 31.82
CA GLN A 232 10.43 13.55 32.14
C GLN A 232 11.24 12.26 32.23
N LEU A 233 12.23 12.09 31.34
CA LEU A 233 13.15 10.95 31.36
C LEU A 233 13.87 10.84 32.71
N LEU A 234 14.47 11.94 33.19
CA LEU A 234 15.13 11.97 34.50
C LEU A 234 14.15 11.73 35.66
N SER A 235 12.94 12.28 35.58
CA SER A 235 11.88 12.04 36.56
C SER A 235 11.47 10.57 36.63
N VAL A 236 11.28 9.91 35.48
CA VAL A 236 10.97 8.46 35.40
C VAL A 236 12.09 7.63 36.02
N VAL A 237 13.34 7.91 35.66
CA VAL A 237 14.51 7.22 36.22
C VAL A 237 14.55 7.34 37.74
N GLU A 238 14.31 8.54 38.28
CA GLU A 238 14.33 8.78 39.72
C GLU A 238 13.18 8.05 40.44
N ARG A 239 12.01 7.92 39.83
CA ARG A 239 10.90 7.14 40.40
C ARG A 239 11.22 5.66 40.48
N PHE A 240 11.79 5.07 39.42
CA PHE A 240 12.24 3.68 39.45
C PHE A 240 13.37 3.44 40.47
N ARG A 241 14.32 4.37 40.61
CA ARG A 241 15.35 4.29 41.66
C ARG A 241 14.76 4.31 43.07
N LYS A 242 13.82 5.21 43.34
CA LYS A 242 13.12 5.27 44.64
C LYS A 242 12.37 3.98 44.95
N ALA A 243 11.85 3.30 43.93
CA ALA A 243 11.23 1.98 44.06
C ALA A 243 12.24 0.82 44.11
N GLY A 244 13.54 1.05 43.91
CA GLY A 244 14.55 0.00 43.83
C GLY A 244 14.44 -0.88 42.58
N LEU A 245 13.86 -0.35 41.50
CA LEU A 245 13.57 -1.06 40.25
C LEU A 245 14.32 -0.49 39.04
N ASP A 246 15.26 0.43 39.24
CA ASP A 246 16.06 1.05 38.18
C ASP A 246 16.92 0.06 37.40
N GLN A 247 17.27 -1.08 38.00
CA GLN A 247 17.96 -2.17 37.32
C GLN A 247 17.09 -2.88 36.25
N GLY A 248 15.78 -2.65 36.26
CA GLY A 248 14.86 -3.08 35.21
C GLY A 248 14.87 -2.19 33.97
N ILE A 249 15.49 -1.01 34.02
CA ILE A 249 15.59 -0.08 32.88
C ILE A 249 16.70 -0.55 31.93
N ARG A 250 16.30 -1.27 30.88
CA ARG A 250 17.23 -1.98 29.99
C ARG A 250 17.20 -1.53 28.54
N LEU A 251 16.11 -0.89 28.10
CA LEU A 251 15.90 -0.50 26.71
C LEU A 251 15.81 1.02 26.56
N LEU A 252 16.58 1.59 25.63
CA LEU A 252 16.30 2.91 25.07
C LEU A 252 15.49 2.72 23.78
N HIS A 253 14.34 3.37 23.66
CA HIS A 253 13.56 3.37 22.42
C HIS A 253 13.46 4.79 21.87
N PHE A 254 13.58 4.97 20.56
CA PHE A 254 13.11 6.15 19.86
C PHE A 254 12.41 5.73 18.57
N HIS A 255 11.49 6.56 18.10
CA HIS A 255 10.82 6.33 16.82
C HIS A 255 10.76 7.65 16.06
N MET A 256 11.45 7.71 14.92
CA MET A 256 11.51 8.92 14.11
C MET A 256 10.20 9.15 13.36
N GLY A 257 9.66 8.10 12.75
CA GLY A 257 8.47 8.16 11.93
C GLY A 257 8.32 6.92 11.05
N SER A 258 7.31 6.94 10.18
CA SER A 258 7.09 5.88 9.19
C SER A 258 7.61 6.31 7.82
N GLN A 259 8.00 5.34 6.99
CA GLN A 259 8.41 5.55 5.60
C GLN A 259 9.48 6.66 5.46
N ILE A 260 10.61 6.49 6.14
CA ILE A 260 11.70 7.47 6.12
C ILE A 260 12.38 7.35 4.76
N ALA A 261 12.14 8.31 3.86
CA ALA A 261 12.59 8.26 2.47
C ALA A 261 14.09 8.49 2.27
N ASN A 262 14.75 9.18 3.21
CA ASN A 262 16.12 9.65 3.06
C ASN A 262 17.01 9.22 4.23
N LEU A 263 18.03 8.42 3.95
CA LEU A 263 18.93 7.87 4.96
C LEU A 263 19.67 8.95 5.75
N ALA A 264 20.00 10.09 5.12
CA ALA A 264 20.68 11.19 5.81
C ALA A 264 19.82 11.83 6.90
N ASP A 265 18.49 11.87 6.70
CA ASP A 265 17.57 12.39 7.71
C ASP A 265 17.51 11.43 8.90
N TYR A 266 17.52 10.12 8.62
CA TYR A 266 17.64 9.09 9.65
C TYR A 266 18.92 9.25 10.48
N GLN A 267 20.08 9.39 9.83
CA GLN A 267 21.36 9.62 10.51
C GLN A 267 21.31 10.83 11.45
N HIS A 268 20.69 11.93 11.02
CA HIS A 268 20.58 13.13 11.84
C HIS A 268 19.80 12.89 13.14
N GLY A 269 18.61 12.28 13.06
CA GLY A 269 17.82 11.97 14.26
C GLY A 269 18.46 10.88 15.11
N PHE A 270 19.05 9.86 14.49
CA PHE A 270 19.71 8.79 15.21
C PHE A 270 20.92 9.26 16.02
N LYS A 271 21.66 10.26 15.52
CA LYS A 271 22.77 10.89 16.25
C LYS A 271 22.33 11.45 17.61
N GLU A 272 21.13 12.05 17.70
CA GLU A 272 20.57 12.52 18.97
C GLU A 272 20.18 11.35 19.88
N ALA A 273 19.53 10.31 19.35
CA ALA A 273 19.13 9.14 20.12
C ALA A 273 20.33 8.42 20.76
N ILE A 274 21.42 8.25 20.01
CA ILE A 274 22.67 7.65 20.53
C ILE A 274 23.23 8.46 21.72
N ARG A 275 23.07 9.80 21.72
CA ARG A 275 23.50 10.61 22.88
C ARG A 275 22.71 10.27 24.13
N TYR A 276 21.40 10.00 24.02
CA TYR A 276 20.60 9.55 25.16
C TYR A 276 21.09 8.21 25.72
N TYR A 277 21.50 7.27 24.85
CA TYR A 277 22.10 6.01 25.32
C TYR A 277 23.32 6.28 26.21
N GLY A 278 24.24 7.12 25.75
CA GLY A 278 25.42 7.49 26.53
C GLY A 278 25.09 8.17 27.86
N GLU A 279 24.10 9.07 27.89
CA GLU A 279 23.69 9.75 29.12
C GLU A 279 22.98 8.78 30.09
N LEU A 280 22.15 7.85 29.62
CA LEU A 280 21.52 6.82 30.46
C LEU A 280 22.56 5.87 31.08
N ARG A 281 23.59 5.47 30.32
CA ARG A 281 24.73 4.69 30.86
C ARG A 281 25.52 5.48 31.90
N LYS A 282 25.76 6.78 31.69
CA LYS A 282 26.43 7.65 32.68
C LYS A 282 25.63 7.81 33.97
N LEU A 283 24.31 7.71 33.90
CA LEU A 283 23.43 7.64 35.07
C LEU A 283 23.54 6.29 35.82
N GLY A 284 24.36 5.34 35.35
CA GLY A 284 24.55 4.04 36.00
C GLY A 284 23.43 3.04 35.74
N LEU A 285 22.55 3.30 34.77
CA LEU A 285 21.47 2.39 34.39
C LEU A 285 22.01 1.24 33.53
N PRO A 286 21.49 0.01 33.67
CA PRO A 286 21.94 -1.14 32.90
C PRO A 286 21.32 -1.20 31.50
N VAL A 287 21.13 -0.05 30.85
CA VAL A 287 20.61 0.01 29.47
C VAL A 287 21.56 -0.76 28.56
N ASP A 288 21.09 -1.85 27.99
CA ASP A 288 21.85 -2.77 27.16
C ASP A 288 21.14 -3.12 25.86
N TYR A 289 19.97 -2.53 25.62
CA TYR A 289 19.26 -2.57 24.35
C TYR A 289 19.00 -1.15 23.82
N ILE A 290 19.03 -1.01 22.50
CA ILE A 290 18.51 0.15 21.78
C ILE A 290 17.51 -0.29 20.73
N ASP A 291 16.27 0.19 20.86
CA ASP A 291 15.25 0.08 19.83
C ASP A 291 15.28 1.31 18.95
N VAL A 292 15.58 1.09 17.67
CA VAL A 292 15.59 2.15 16.67
C VAL A 292 14.21 2.42 16.06
N GLY A 293 13.20 1.70 16.53
CA GLY A 293 11.81 1.81 16.12
C GLY A 293 11.62 1.35 14.68
N GLY A 294 10.44 1.68 14.13
CA GLY A 294 10.16 1.49 12.72
C GLY A 294 10.71 2.60 11.84
N GLY A 295 10.28 2.63 10.58
CA GLY A 295 10.60 3.70 9.63
C GLY A 295 11.43 3.26 8.44
N LEU A 296 12.03 2.06 8.49
CA LEU A 296 12.60 1.41 7.31
C LEU A 296 11.54 1.34 6.21
N GLY A 297 11.77 2.08 5.14
CA GLY A 297 10.77 2.29 4.10
C GLY A 297 10.73 1.17 3.06
N VAL A 298 9.83 1.36 2.10
CA VAL A 298 9.67 0.52 0.91
C VAL A 298 9.66 1.43 -0.31
N ASP A 299 10.33 1.02 -1.38
CA ASP A 299 10.31 1.74 -2.65
C ASP A 299 9.05 1.35 -3.46
N TYR A 300 7.92 2.01 -3.20
CA TYR A 300 6.64 1.67 -3.86
C TYR A 300 6.58 2.10 -5.31
N ASP A 301 7.24 3.21 -5.66
CA ASP A 301 7.25 3.73 -7.04
C ASP A 301 8.50 3.34 -7.83
N GLY A 302 9.52 2.78 -7.17
CA GLY A 302 10.73 2.30 -7.83
C GLY A 302 11.68 3.41 -8.27
N THR A 303 11.50 4.64 -7.78
CA THR A 303 12.31 5.78 -8.21
C THR A 303 13.64 5.88 -7.48
N HIS A 304 13.87 5.07 -6.44
CA HIS A 304 15.05 5.14 -5.56
C HIS A 304 15.33 6.57 -5.06
N SER A 305 14.27 7.33 -4.81
CA SER A 305 14.30 8.76 -4.53
C SER A 305 13.89 9.09 -3.09
N ARG A 306 13.84 10.40 -2.78
CA ARG A 306 13.48 10.94 -1.46
C ARG A 306 12.00 11.35 -1.37
N ASN A 307 11.17 10.93 -2.32
CA ASN A 307 9.75 11.26 -2.31
C ASN A 307 9.01 10.42 -1.24
N ALA A 308 7.73 10.72 -0.98
CA ALA A 308 6.99 10.08 0.11
C ALA A 308 6.70 8.57 -0.11
N SER A 309 6.70 8.12 -1.37
CA SER A 309 6.40 6.75 -1.78
C SER A 309 7.66 5.92 -2.07
N SER A 310 8.86 6.49 -1.86
CA SER A 310 10.14 5.90 -2.22
C SER A 310 11.15 5.95 -1.07
N ILE A 311 12.26 5.23 -1.22
CA ILE A 311 13.47 5.36 -0.40
C ILE A 311 14.72 5.49 -1.26
N ASN A 312 15.76 6.16 -0.77
CA ASN A 312 17.03 6.34 -1.49
C ASN A 312 18.18 5.44 -0.98
N TYR A 313 17.84 4.35 -0.31
CA TYR A 313 18.74 3.42 0.36
C TYR A 313 18.11 2.02 0.37
N ASP A 314 18.90 1.00 0.69
CA ASP A 314 18.41 -0.36 0.89
C ASP A 314 18.57 -0.84 2.35
N MET A 315 18.24 -2.11 2.60
CA MET A 315 18.36 -2.69 3.94
C MET A 315 19.81 -2.75 4.45
N ASP A 316 20.80 -2.94 3.57
CA ASP A 316 22.22 -3.00 3.96
C ASP A 316 22.74 -1.60 4.31
N ASP A 317 22.38 -0.58 3.52
CA ASP A 317 22.69 0.82 3.81
C ASP A 317 22.11 1.24 5.18
N TYR A 318 20.84 0.89 5.43
CA TYR A 318 20.17 1.16 6.70
C TYR A 318 20.87 0.47 7.88
N ALA A 319 21.12 -0.84 7.77
CA ALA A 319 21.80 -1.62 8.79
C ALA A 319 23.23 -1.10 9.04
N GLY A 320 23.98 -0.78 7.99
CA GLY A 320 25.32 -0.22 8.07
C GLY A 320 25.37 1.13 8.77
N VAL A 321 24.39 2.00 8.52
CA VAL A 321 24.23 3.26 9.26
C VAL A 321 23.96 3.02 10.74
N VAL A 322 23.01 2.13 11.07
CA VAL A 322 22.65 1.86 12.46
C VAL A 322 23.83 1.30 13.25
N VAL A 323 24.45 0.23 12.74
CA VAL A 323 25.57 -0.45 13.40
C VAL A 323 26.80 0.45 13.45
N GLY A 324 27.14 1.12 12.34
CA GLY A 324 28.32 1.97 12.24
C GLY A 324 28.29 3.16 13.19
N MET A 325 27.17 3.89 13.25
CA MET A 325 27.04 5.04 14.14
C MET A 325 27.04 4.64 15.62
N LEU A 326 26.40 3.52 15.97
CA LEU A 326 26.43 3.00 17.34
C LEU A 326 27.83 2.59 17.75
N LYS A 327 28.54 1.87 16.88
CA LYS A 327 29.92 1.44 17.13
C LYS A 327 30.81 2.64 17.40
N GLU A 328 30.84 3.59 16.47
CA GLU A 328 31.70 4.77 16.54
C GLU A 328 31.49 5.53 17.85
N PHE A 329 30.22 5.73 18.24
CA PHE A 329 29.90 6.40 19.49
C PHE A 329 30.30 5.58 20.72
N CYS A 330 29.98 4.29 20.75
CA CYS A 330 30.26 3.45 21.91
C CYS A 330 31.76 3.32 22.16
N ASP A 331 32.55 3.07 21.12
CA ASP A 331 34.02 3.03 21.20
C ASP A 331 34.57 4.35 21.74
N ALA A 332 34.15 5.48 21.16
CA ALA A 332 34.63 6.81 21.52
C ALA A 332 34.27 7.19 22.97
N GLN A 333 33.19 6.65 23.52
CA GLN A 333 32.78 6.86 24.91
C GLN A 333 33.20 5.71 25.85
N SER A 334 33.90 4.69 25.35
CA SER A 334 34.23 3.46 26.08
C SER A 334 33.01 2.81 26.75
N LEU A 335 31.89 2.81 26.03
CA LEU A 335 30.63 2.19 26.44
C LEU A 335 30.46 0.81 25.79
N PRO A 336 29.75 -0.13 26.45
CA PRO A 336 29.39 -1.38 25.79
C PRO A 336 28.45 -1.12 24.61
N HIS A 337 28.50 -1.99 23.62
CA HIS A 337 27.61 -1.97 22.48
C HIS A 337 26.25 -2.53 22.89
N PRO A 338 25.13 -1.79 22.77
CA PRO A 338 23.82 -2.32 23.08
C PRO A 338 23.36 -3.35 22.03
N HIS A 339 22.51 -4.29 22.43
CA HIS A 339 21.74 -5.11 21.49
C HIS A 339 20.75 -4.24 20.71
N ILE A 340 20.63 -4.45 19.41
CA ILE A 340 19.85 -3.59 18.52
C ILE A 340 18.49 -4.24 18.23
N PHE A 341 17.42 -3.48 18.43
CA PHE A 341 16.08 -3.79 17.92
C PHE A 341 15.69 -2.82 16.81
N SER A 342 14.94 -3.29 15.81
CA SER A 342 14.21 -2.43 14.88
C SER A 342 12.82 -2.98 14.61
N GLU A 343 11.85 -2.10 14.44
CA GLU A 343 10.41 -2.43 14.30
C GLU A 343 9.96 -2.27 12.83
N SER A 344 10.66 -2.95 11.91
CA SER A 344 10.60 -2.68 10.47
C SER A 344 9.39 -3.28 9.73
N GLY A 345 8.18 -3.20 10.31
CA GLY A 345 7.02 -3.98 9.86
C GLY A 345 6.58 -3.76 8.40
N ARG A 346 6.49 -2.52 7.93
CA ARG A 346 6.12 -2.21 6.51
C ARG A 346 7.10 -2.85 5.53
N SER A 347 8.41 -2.77 5.82
CA SER A 347 9.46 -3.32 4.96
C SER A 347 9.45 -4.85 4.86
N LEU A 348 8.93 -5.52 5.89
CA LEU A 348 8.81 -6.98 5.97
C LEU A 348 7.58 -7.49 5.21
N THR A 349 6.49 -6.72 5.20
CA THR A 349 5.18 -7.21 4.76
C THR A 349 4.71 -6.68 3.43
N ALA A 350 5.13 -5.47 2.99
CA ALA A 350 4.54 -4.85 1.80
C ALA A 350 4.50 -5.79 0.58
N HIS A 351 5.62 -6.46 0.27
CA HIS A 351 5.78 -7.28 -0.94
C HIS A 351 5.01 -8.60 -0.95
N HIS A 352 4.52 -9.08 0.20
CA HIS A 352 3.97 -10.44 0.27
C HIS A 352 2.56 -10.55 -0.30
N ALA A 353 1.82 -9.45 -0.48
CA ALA A 353 0.44 -9.49 -0.94
C ALA A 353 0.20 -8.61 -2.16
N MET A 354 -0.70 -9.08 -3.02
CA MET A 354 -1.20 -8.37 -4.20
C MET A 354 -2.71 -8.58 -4.36
N LEU A 355 -3.41 -7.55 -4.83
CA LEU A 355 -4.82 -7.64 -5.19
C LEU A 355 -4.94 -7.82 -6.72
N VAL A 356 -5.67 -8.83 -7.14
CA VAL A 356 -5.99 -9.07 -8.55
C VAL A 356 -7.40 -8.58 -8.83
N VAL A 357 -7.53 -7.69 -9.80
CA VAL A 357 -8.81 -7.10 -10.19
C VAL A 357 -9.06 -7.29 -11.69
N GLN A 358 -10.33 -7.38 -12.05
CA GLN A 358 -10.79 -7.47 -13.43
C GLN A 358 -11.38 -6.13 -13.86
N VAL A 359 -11.03 -5.69 -15.07
CA VAL A 359 -11.72 -4.56 -15.72
C VAL A 359 -13.04 -5.07 -16.29
N THR A 360 -14.14 -4.49 -15.84
CA THR A 360 -15.50 -4.89 -16.22
C THR A 360 -16.08 -4.04 -17.34
N ASP A 361 -15.69 -2.76 -17.40
CA ASP A 361 -16.17 -1.85 -18.44
C ASP A 361 -15.18 -0.69 -18.66
N VAL A 362 -15.29 0.00 -19.79
CA VAL A 362 -14.46 1.15 -20.14
C VAL A 362 -15.32 2.29 -20.65
N GLU A 363 -15.34 3.40 -19.92
CA GLU A 363 -15.85 4.66 -20.44
C GLU A 363 -14.71 5.42 -21.13
N LYS A 364 -14.88 5.70 -22.41
CA LYS A 364 -13.96 6.51 -23.20
C LYS A 364 -14.69 7.60 -23.96
N HIS A 365 -14.01 8.71 -24.19
CA HIS A 365 -14.51 9.72 -25.13
C HIS A 365 -14.53 9.15 -26.55
N ASN A 366 -15.58 9.48 -27.31
CA ASN A 366 -15.61 9.21 -28.74
C ASN A 366 -14.66 10.20 -29.44
N ASP A 367 -13.44 9.74 -29.69
CA ASP A 367 -12.38 10.47 -30.36
C ASP A 367 -12.21 10.05 -31.83
N GLU A 368 -13.19 9.33 -32.40
CA GLU A 368 -13.22 9.00 -33.82
C GLU A 368 -13.59 10.22 -34.66
N VAL A 369 -12.92 10.39 -35.81
CA VAL A 369 -13.24 11.46 -36.75
C VAL A 369 -14.65 11.24 -37.31
N PRO A 370 -15.61 12.17 -37.07
CA PRO A 370 -16.98 11.99 -37.54
C PRO A 370 -17.08 12.10 -39.05
N LYS A 371 -18.09 11.44 -39.62
CA LYS A 371 -18.50 11.67 -41.02
C LYS A 371 -19.40 12.90 -41.09
N ILE A 372 -18.90 13.97 -41.69
CA ILE A 372 -19.64 15.23 -41.83
C ILE A 372 -20.30 15.24 -43.21
N ALA A 373 -21.64 15.16 -43.23
CA ALA A 373 -22.41 15.08 -44.48
C ALA A 373 -22.53 16.44 -45.18
N ASP A 374 -22.84 17.49 -44.42
CA ASP A 374 -22.94 18.87 -44.90
C ASP A 374 -22.44 19.81 -43.81
N LYS A 375 -21.22 20.34 -43.99
CA LYS A 375 -20.62 21.28 -43.05
C LYS A 375 -21.38 22.61 -43.00
N GLU A 376 -21.93 23.07 -44.12
CA GLU A 376 -22.54 24.40 -44.24
C GLU A 376 -23.88 24.47 -43.49
N SER A 377 -24.53 23.32 -43.30
CA SER A 377 -25.74 23.19 -42.48
C SER A 377 -25.52 23.35 -40.96
N LEU A 378 -24.26 23.25 -40.50
CA LEU A 378 -23.94 23.24 -39.07
C LEU A 378 -23.80 24.68 -38.52
N PRO A 379 -24.00 24.89 -37.21
CA PRO A 379 -23.69 26.17 -36.57
C PRO A 379 -22.22 26.57 -36.79
N GLU A 380 -21.97 27.87 -36.94
CA GLU A 380 -20.64 28.41 -37.29
C GLU A 380 -19.52 27.92 -36.34
N THR A 381 -19.80 27.80 -35.04
CA THR A 381 -18.83 27.29 -34.05
C THR A 381 -18.50 25.81 -34.25
N VAL A 382 -19.47 24.99 -34.67
CA VAL A 382 -19.22 23.58 -35.00
C VAL A 382 -18.41 23.49 -36.30
N GLN A 383 -18.69 24.36 -37.28
CA GLN A 383 -17.90 24.44 -38.51
C GLN A 383 -16.42 24.75 -38.23
N TRP A 384 -16.12 25.62 -37.26
CA TRP A 384 -14.74 25.92 -36.86
C TRP A 384 -14.03 24.70 -36.26
N LEU A 385 -14.69 23.88 -35.44
CA LEU A 385 -14.11 22.62 -34.94
C LEU A 385 -13.89 21.61 -36.08
N VAL A 386 -14.83 21.53 -37.03
CA VAL A 386 -14.68 20.70 -38.23
C VAL A 386 -13.45 21.10 -39.02
N ASP A 387 -13.18 22.41 -39.18
CA ASP A 387 -11.97 22.89 -39.87
C ASP A 387 -10.68 22.45 -39.16
N LEU A 388 -10.70 22.39 -37.83
CA LEU A 388 -9.58 21.90 -37.05
C LEU A 388 -9.36 20.38 -37.16
N LEU A 389 -10.24 19.60 -37.80
CA LEU A 389 -9.97 18.17 -38.08
C LEU A 389 -8.92 17.99 -39.20
N GLY A 390 -8.76 19.00 -40.07
CA GLY A 390 -7.76 19.02 -41.15
C GLY A 390 -6.31 19.07 -40.65
N PRO A 391 -5.30 18.86 -41.50
CA PRO A 391 -3.89 18.86 -41.11
C PRO A 391 -3.48 20.13 -40.36
N THR A 392 -2.70 19.98 -39.29
CA THR A 392 -2.27 21.10 -38.43
C THR A 392 -0.78 21.35 -38.61
N ASP A 393 -0.38 22.63 -38.56
CA ASP A 393 1.02 23.02 -38.49
C ASP A 393 1.65 22.52 -37.18
N ILE A 394 2.76 21.79 -37.29
CA ILE A 394 3.51 21.25 -36.14
C ILE A 394 3.94 22.39 -35.19
N GLU A 395 4.20 23.60 -35.71
CA GLU A 395 4.56 24.76 -34.90
C GLU A 395 3.38 25.38 -34.15
N MET A 396 2.14 25.12 -34.58
CA MET A 396 0.91 25.67 -33.98
C MET A 396 0.08 24.63 -33.22
N VAL A 397 0.64 23.47 -32.85
CA VAL A 397 -0.11 22.37 -32.20
C VAL A 397 -0.76 22.82 -30.89
N THR A 398 -0.03 23.55 -30.04
CA THR A 398 -0.55 24.05 -28.76
C THR A 398 -1.61 25.11 -28.96
N GLU A 399 -1.39 26.05 -29.88
CA GLU A 399 -2.38 27.07 -30.26
C GLU A 399 -3.66 26.44 -30.83
N THR A 400 -3.52 25.38 -31.62
CA THR A 400 -4.67 24.63 -32.16
C THR A 400 -5.50 23.99 -31.05
N TYR A 401 -4.85 23.46 -30.01
CA TYR A 401 -5.55 22.94 -28.83
C TYR A 401 -6.33 24.03 -28.08
N TRP A 402 -5.72 25.19 -27.87
CA TRP A 402 -6.40 26.31 -27.20
C TRP A 402 -7.59 26.82 -27.99
N ARG A 403 -7.47 26.92 -29.33
CA ARG A 403 -8.58 27.26 -30.23
C ARG A 403 -9.71 26.23 -30.15
N ALA A 404 -9.38 24.94 -30.24
CA ALA A 404 -10.38 23.88 -30.13
C ALA A 404 -11.13 23.94 -28.79
N THR A 405 -10.40 24.20 -27.69
CA THR A 405 -10.98 24.32 -26.35
C THR A 405 -11.89 25.55 -26.24
N HIS A 406 -11.50 26.67 -26.83
CA HIS A 406 -12.34 27.87 -26.91
C HIS A 406 -13.63 27.61 -27.70
N TYR A 407 -13.54 27.01 -28.89
CA TYR A 407 -14.71 26.68 -29.71
C TYR A 407 -15.66 25.71 -28.99
N MET A 408 -15.14 24.73 -28.24
CA MET A 408 -15.96 23.84 -27.43
C MET A 408 -16.68 24.58 -26.29
N SER A 409 -16.03 25.56 -25.66
CA SER A 409 -16.67 26.44 -24.65
C SER A 409 -17.80 27.27 -25.26
N ASP A 410 -17.62 27.79 -26.48
CA ASP A 410 -18.66 28.54 -27.18
C ASP A 410 -19.85 27.64 -27.56
N ILE A 411 -19.60 26.41 -28.02
CA ILE A 411 -20.66 25.42 -28.28
C ILE A 411 -21.43 25.10 -27.01
N ALA A 412 -20.75 24.89 -25.88
CA ALA A 412 -21.41 24.62 -24.60
C ALA A 412 -22.30 25.81 -24.16
N THR A 413 -21.82 27.04 -24.33
CA THR A 413 -22.57 28.26 -24.03
C THR A 413 -23.80 28.40 -24.94
N GLN A 414 -23.63 28.19 -26.25
CA GLN A 414 -24.72 28.27 -27.21
C GLN A 414 -25.77 27.17 -27.04
N TYR A 415 -25.36 25.97 -26.64
CA TYR A 415 -26.30 24.92 -26.25
C TYR A 415 -27.11 25.31 -25.01
N ALA A 416 -26.45 25.88 -23.99
CA ALA A 416 -27.13 26.38 -22.79
C ALA A 416 -28.12 27.52 -23.12
N ASP A 417 -27.79 28.37 -24.09
CA ASP A 417 -28.67 29.41 -24.62
C ASP A 417 -29.80 28.88 -25.54
N GLY A 418 -29.85 27.57 -25.83
CA GLY A 418 -30.83 26.96 -26.73
C GLY A 418 -30.62 27.26 -28.22
N LYS A 419 -29.42 27.73 -28.61
CA LYS A 419 -29.07 28.08 -30.01
C LYS A 419 -28.54 26.89 -30.82
N ILE A 420 -28.04 25.86 -30.13
CA ILE A 420 -27.49 24.63 -30.72
C ILE A 420 -28.30 23.44 -30.18
N SER A 421 -28.63 22.50 -31.06
CA SER A 421 -29.32 21.27 -30.71
C SER A 421 -28.39 20.24 -30.04
N LEU A 422 -28.97 19.21 -29.40
CA LEU A 422 -28.19 18.13 -28.80
C LEU A 422 -27.33 17.38 -29.84
N ALA A 423 -27.84 17.16 -31.06
CA ALA A 423 -27.10 16.46 -32.11
C ALA A 423 -25.88 17.27 -32.60
N GLU A 424 -26.03 18.58 -32.73
CA GLU A 424 -24.93 19.49 -33.09
C GLU A 424 -23.91 19.62 -31.96
N LYS A 425 -24.35 19.68 -30.69
CA LYS A 425 -23.46 19.64 -29.53
C LYS A 425 -22.65 18.34 -29.51
N ALA A 426 -23.30 17.19 -29.69
CA ALA A 426 -22.64 15.89 -29.73
C ALA A 426 -21.61 15.79 -30.88
N LEU A 427 -21.95 16.31 -32.07
CA LEU A 427 -21.00 16.38 -33.19
C LEU A 427 -19.81 17.30 -32.85
N GLY A 428 -20.06 18.45 -32.23
CA GLY A 428 -19.02 19.36 -31.75
C GLY A 428 -18.07 18.69 -30.75
N GLU A 429 -18.62 17.98 -29.76
CA GLU A 429 -17.84 17.20 -28.79
C GLU A 429 -16.99 16.12 -29.47
N GLN A 430 -17.57 15.36 -30.40
CA GLN A 430 -16.84 14.34 -31.15
C GLN A 430 -15.71 14.96 -31.99
N CYS A 431 -15.97 16.08 -32.68
CA CYS A 431 -14.92 16.81 -33.42
C CYS A 431 -13.81 17.27 -32.47
N TYR A 432 -14.17 17.86 -31.32
CA TYR A 432 -13.22 18.32 -30.32
C TYR A 432 -12.31 17.19 -29.82
N PHE A 433 -12.87 16.05 -29.41
CA PHE A 433 -12.06 14.92 -28.94
C PHE A 433 -11.21 14.28 -30.04
N ALA A 434 -11.72 14.21 -31.27
CA ALA A 434 -10.93 13.77 -32.42
C ALA A 434 -9.73 14.71 -32.71
N VAL A 435 -9.93 16.03 -32.59
CA VAL A 435 -8.83 17.02 -32.64
C VAL A 435 -7.85 16.79 -31.51
N CYS A 436 -8.32 16.71 -30.25
CA CYS A 436 -7.47 16.46 -29.08
C CYS A 436 -6.60 15.20 -29.24
N ARG A 437 -7.18 14.07 -29.67
CA ARG A 437 -6.43 12.82 -29.90
C ARG A 437 -5.38 12.97 -30.99
N ARG A 438 -5.70 13.68 -32.07
CA ARG A 438 -4.76 13.94 -33.16
C ARG A 438 -3.62 14.84 -32.71
N LEU A 439 -3.90 15.90 -31.96
CA LEU A 439 -2.89 16.80 -31.39
C LEU A 439 -2.01 16.08 -30.37
N TYR A 440 -2.59 15.21 -29.53
CA TYR A 440 -1.87 14.38 -28.57
C TYR A 440 -0.74 13.58 -29.23
N ASN A 441 -1.00 13.01 -30.41
CA ASN A 441 0.00 12.25 -31.16
C ASN A 441 1.12 13.13 -31.76
N SER A 442 0.90 14.44 -31.90
CA SER A 442 1.88 15.40 -32.43
C SER A 442 2.71 16.09 -31.34
N LEU A 443 2.25 16.09 -30.08
CA LEU A 443 2.96 16.68 -28.94
C LEU A 443 4.18 15.85 -28.53
N LYS A 444 5.20 16.52 -27.98
CA LYS A 444 6.47 15.90 -27.59
C LYS A 444 6.87 16.35 -26.19
N ALA A 445 7.03 15.41 -25.25
CA ALA A 445 7.39 15.69 -23.86
C ALA A 445 8.71 16.48 -23.70
N ARG A 446 9.67 16.24 -24.61
CA ARG A 446 10.96 16.97 -24.66
C ARG A 446 10.82 18.45 -25.05
N GLN A 447 9.74 18.85 -25.70
CA GLN A 447 9.49 20.25 -26.06
C GLN A 447 8.77 20.95 -24.92
N ARG A 448 9.46 21.87 -24.23
CA ARG A 448 8.92 22.58 -23.05
C ARG A 448 7.61 23.30 -23.34
N SER A 449 7.45 23.87 -24.53
CA SER A 449 6.22 24.53 -24.98
C SER A 449 5.01 23.58 -25.05
N HIS A 450 5.24 22.28 -25.22
CA HIS A 450 4.18 21.29 -25.39
C HIS A 450 3.71 20.68 -24.07
N ARG A 451 4.50 20.77 -23.00
CA ARG A 451 4.27 20.04 -21.74
C ARG A 451 2.91 20.33 -21.12
N GLN A 452 2.55 21.61 -20.97
CA GLN A 452 1.26 21.99 -20.37
C GLN A 452 0.08 21.35 -21.12
N VAL A 453 0.07 21.44 -22.46
CA VAL A 453 -1.01 20.87 -23.27
C VAL A 453 -0.97 19.34 -23.22
N LEU A 454 0.22 18.74 -23.17
CA LEU A 454 0.37 17.30 -23.05
C LEU A 454 -0.19 16.79 -21.72
N ASP A 455 0.09 17.47 -20.61
CA ASP A 455 -0.41 17.12 -19.29
C ASP A 455 -1.95 17.24 -19.24
N GLU A 456 -2.50 18.35 -19.75
CA GLU A 456 -3.97 18.50 -19.85
C GLU A 456 -4.63 17.44 -20.73
N LEU A 457 -3.98 17.06 -21.84
CA LEU A 457 -4.51 16.01 -22.71
C LEU A 457 -4.32 14.60 -22.13
N ASN A 458 -3.27 14.34 -21.34
CA ASN A 458 -3.12 13.08 -20.61
C ASN A 458 -4.31 12.87 -19.67
N ASP A 459 -4.70 13.90 -18.93
CA ASP A 459 -5.87 13.85 -18.03
C ASP A 459 -7.18 13.76 -18.82
N LYS A 460 -7.34 14.61 -19.84
CA LYS A 460 -8.60 14.73 -20.60
C LYS A 460 -8.89 13.52 -21.48
N LEU A 461 -7.86 12.86 -22.01
CA LEU A 461 -7.98 11.69 -22.89
C LEU A 461 -7.79 10.36 -22.15
N ALA A 462 -7.59 10.39 -20.83
CA ALA A 462 -7.57 9.19 -20.03
C ALA A 462 -8.97 8.55 -20.04
N ASP A 463 -9.00 7.26 -20.35
CA ASP A 463 -10.21 6.46 -20.27
C ASP A 463 -10.51 6.15 -18.79
N LYS A 464 -11.76 5.85 -18.46
CA LYS A 464 -12.11 5.31 -17.15
C LYS A 464 -12.23 3.80 -17.28
N TYR A 465 -11.39 3.07 -16.57
CA TYR A 465 -11.43 1.61 -16.54
C TYR A 465 -12.13 1.22 -15.25
N ILE A 466 -13.38 0.76 -15.37
CA ILE A 466 -14.20 0.33 -14.25
C ILE A 466 -13.74 -1.07 -13.87
N CYS A 467 -13.33 -1.24 -12.63
CA CYS A 467 -12.72 -2.46 -12.12
C CYS A 467 -13.58 -3.05 -11.01
N ASN A 468 -13.71 -4.38 -11.00
CA ASN A 468 -14.46 -5.12 -9.99
C ASN A 468 -13.73 -5.16 -8.64
N PHE A 469 -13.75 -4.06 -7.89
CA PHE A 469 -13.25 -3.98 -6.51
C PHE A 469 -13.82 -2.73 -5.80
N SER A 470 -13.37 -2.46 -4.57
CA SER A 470 -13.66 -1.24 -3.81
C SER A 470 -12.35 -0.66 -3.28
N VAL A 471 -12.03 0.59 -3.61
CA VAL A 471 -10.86 1.30 -3.09
C VAL A 471 -10.98 1.47 -1.57
N PHE A 472 -12.19 1.69 -1.06
CA PHE A 472 -12.42 1.88 0.38
C PHE A 472 -12.16 0.60 1.17
N GLN A 473 -12.52 -0.55 0.63
CA GLN A 473 -12.28 -1.83 1.29
C GLN A 473 -10.83 -2.27 1.10
N SER A 474 -10.31 -2.27 -0.13
CA SER A 474 -9.04 -2.94 -0.41
C SER A 474 -7.83 -2.01 -0.39
N LEU A 475 -8.01 -0.69 -0.60
CA LEU A 475 -6.92 0.29 -0.74
C LEU A 475 -7.24 1.63 -0.02
N PRO A 476 -7.71 1.60 1.24
CA PRO A 476 -8.20 2.79 1.93
C PRO A 476 -7.15 3.89 2.08
N ASP A 477 -5.88 3.54 2.15
CA ASP A 477 -4.76 4.47 2.27
C ASP A 477 -4.41 5.19 0.96
N THR A 478 -4.63 4.56 -0.20
CA THR A 478 -4.57 5.25 -1.50
C THR A 478 -5.60 6.39 -1.56
N TRP A 479 -6.80 6.17 -1.02
CA TRP A 479 -7.83 7.21 -0.92
C TRP A 479 -7.55 8.24 0.19
N ALA A 480 -7.29 7.79 1.41
CA ALA A 480 -7.26 8.64 2.60
C ALA A 480 -5.98 9.48 2.72
N ILE A 481 -4.83 8.95 2.30
CA ILE A 481 -3.52 9.61 2.47
C ILE A 481 -2.69 9.65 1.18
N GLY A 482 -3.25 9.26 0.04
CA GLY A 482 -2.55 9.29 -1.25
C GLY A 482 -1.38 8.32 -1.33
N GLN A 483 -1.49 7.14 -0.69
CA GLN A 483 -0.48 6.09 -0.84
C GLN A 483 -0.41 5.64 -2.31
N VAL A 484 0.79 5.69 -2.88
CA VAL A 484 1.07 5.16 -4.22
C VAL A 484 1.34 3.67 -4.11
N LEU A 485 0.68 2.90 -4.97
CA LEU A 485 0.88 1.47 -5.12
C LEU A 485 1.22 1.17 -6.58
N PRO A 486 2.15 0.25 -6.86
CA PRO A 486 2.43 -0.17 -8.22
C PRO A 486 1.27 -1.00 -8.79
N ILE A 487 0.84 -0.64 -10.00
CA ILE A 487 -0.28 -1.26 -10.70
C ILE A 487 0.12 -1.52 -12.15
N LEU A 488 -0.12 -2.74 -12.63
CA LEU A 488 0.12 -3.11 -14.01
C LEU A 488 -0.79 -4.27 -14.46
N PRO A 489 -0.99 -4.44 -15.78
CA PRO A 489 -1.63 -5.62 -16.33
C PRO A 489 -0.88 -6.90 -15.97
N LEU A 490 -1.60 -7.99 -15.71
CA LEU A 490 -0.97 -9.30 -15.43
C LEU A 490 -0.54 -10.03 -16.70
N HIS A 491 -1.01 -9.59 -17.87
CA HIS A 491 -0.81 -10.22 -19.17
C HIS A 491 -0.76 -9.19 -20.30
N ARG A 492 -0.42 -9.65 -21.52
CA ARG A 492 -0.25 -8.83 -22.74
C ARG A 492 0.84 -7.78 -22.64
N LEU A 493 1.81 -7.96 -21.74
CA LEU A 493 2.92 -7.02 -21.56
C LEU A 493 3.97 -7.12 -22.68
N ASP A 494 3.79 -7.99 -23.66
CA ASP A 494 4.46 -8.02 -24.95
C ASP A 494 3.80 -7.08 -25.99
N GLU A 495 2.60 -6.58 -25.71
CA GLU A 495 1.88 -5.61 -26.52
C GLU A 495 2.10 -4.16 -26.01
N GLU A 496 1.96 -3.19 -26.91
CA GLU A 496 2.07 -1.78 -26.55
C GLU A 496 0.79 -1.29 -25.84
N PRO A 497 0.88 -0.70 -24.63
CA PRO A 497 -0.25 -0.06 -23.98
C PRO A 497 -0.58 1.27 -24.68
N VAL A 498 -1.51 1.20 -25.64
CA VAL A 498 -1.90 2.31 -26.52
C VAL A 498 -2.90 3.30 -25.92
N ARG A 499 -3.38 3.05 -24.69
CA ARG A 499 -4.32 3.91 -23.98
C ARG A 499 -3.75 4.34 -22.63
N ARG A 500 -4.32 5.40 -22.06
CA ARG A 500 -4.12 5.79 -20.66
C ARG A 500 -5.45 5.67 -19.95
N ALA A 501 -5.44 5.25 -18.68
CA ALA A 501 -6.65 5.07 -17.91
C ALA A 501 -6.53 5.54 -16.46
N VAL A 502 -7.66 5.99 -15.93
CA VAL A 502 -7.91 6.12 -14.50
C VAL A 502 -8.76 4.93 -14.09
N LEU A 503 -8.26 4.13 -13.15
CA LEU A 503 -9.00 3.02 -12.57
C LEU A 503 -10.07 3.54 -11.62
N GLN A 504 -11.30 3.09 -11.85
CA GLN A 504 -12.45 3.37 -11.01
C GLN A 504 -12.96 2.07 -10.42
N ASP A 505 -13.46 2.13 -9.20
CA ASP A 505 -14.02 0.99 -8.50
C ASP A 505 -15.53 0.89 -8.74
N LEU A 506 -16.20 -0.02 -8.02
CA LEU A 506 -17.65 -0.24 -8.15
C LEU A 506 -18.50 0.67 -7.25
N THR A 507 -17.87 1.50 -6.43
CA THR A 507 -18.62 2.37 -5.54
C THR A 507 -19.29 3.49 -6.33
N CYS A 508 -20.41 3.99 -5.82
CA CYS A 508 -21.07 5.16 -6.41
C CYS A 508 -20.41 6.47 -5.96
N ASP A 509 -19.29 6.41 -5.24
CA ASP A 509 -18.58 7.58 -4.75
C ASP A 509 -17.59 8.10 -5.80
N SER A 510 -17.54 9.42 -5.97
CA SER A 510 -16.58 10.09 -6.86
C SER A 510 -15.11 9.88 -6.47
N ASP A 511 -14.86 9.54 -5.21
CA ASP A 511 -13.54 9.19 -4.68
C ASP A 511 -13.18 7.71 -4.85
N GLY A 512 -14.10 6.88 -5.36
CA GLY A 512 -13.90 5.47 -5.76
C GLY A 512 -13.00 5.31 -6.98
N LYS A 513 -11.80 5.89 -6.93
CA LYS A 513 -10.82 5.88 -8.02
C LYS A 513 -9.41 6.02 -7.51
N ILE A 514 -8.47 5.43 -8.24
CA ILE A 514 -7.04 5.60 -7.97
C ILE A 514 -6.55 6.85 -8.70
N LYS A 515 -5.82 7.73 -8.00
CA LYS A 515 -5.44 9.07 -8.50
C LYS A 515 -3.97 9.19 -8.90
N GLN A 516 -3.14 8.22 -8.50
CA GLN A 516 -1.69 8.26 -8.68
C GLN A 516 -1.18 6.90 -9.11
N TYR A 517 -0.34 6.89 -10.15
CA TYR A 517 0.15 5.68 -10.78
C TYR A 517 1.66 5.78 -11.02
N VAL A 518 2.36 4.67 -10.85
CA VAL A 518 3.75 4.53 -11.28
C VAL A 518 3.79 4.47 -12.81
N ASP A 519 4.54 5.39 -13.44
CA ASP A 519 4.82 5.40 -14.88
C ASP A 519 6.31 5.73 -15.06
N GLU A 520 7.10 4.74 -15.46
CA GLU A 520 8.55 4.82 -15.61
C GLU A 520 9.25 5.22 -14.29
N GLN A 521 9.73 6.47 -14.20
CA GLN A 521 10.34 7.05 -12.99
C GLN A 521 9.55 8.27 -12.48
N SER A 522 8.27 8.36 -12.82
CA SER A 522 7.36 9.42 -12.34
C SER A 522 6.09 8.84 -11.73
N ILE A 523 5.37 9.72 -11.04
CA ILE A 523 4.00 9.48 -10.56
C ILE A 523 3.07 10.30 -11.44
N GLU A 524 2.18 9.62 -12.15
CA GLU A 524 1.23 10.21 -13.09
C GLU A 524 -0.21 10.07 -12.59
N THR A 525 -1.12 10.85 -13.15
CA THR A 525 -2.57 10.88 -12.81
C THR A 525 -3.40 9.79 -13.51
N SER A 526 -2.81 9.09 -14.48
CA SER A 526 -3.39 7.97 -15.23
C SER A 526 -2.30 6.95 -15.54
N MET A 527 -2.65 5.68 -15.75
CA MET A 527 -1.68 4.62 -16.09
C MET A 527 -1.79 4.16 -17.56
N PRO A 528 -0.69 3.70 -18.17
CA PRO A 528 -0.74 3.02 -19.46
C PRO A 528 -1.45 1.68 -19.40
N VAL A 529 -2.38 1.45 -20.34
CA VAL A 529 -3.14 0.20 -20.48
C VAL A 529 -3.37 -0.16 -21.95
N HIS A 530 -3.61 -1.44 -22.20
CA HIS A 530 -4.04 -1.94 -23.50
C HIS A 530 -5.53 -1.68 -23.71
N SER A 531 -5.94 -1.55 -24.97
CA SER A 531 -7.37 -1.64 -25.30
C SER A 531 -7.92 -3.01 -24.93
N LEU A 532 -9.17 -3.04 -24.46
CA LEU A 532 -9.87 -4.30 -24.21
C LEU A 532 -10.17 -5.03 -25.52
N ASN A 533 -10.01 -6.34 -25.48
CA ASN A 533 -10.44 -7.25 -26.54
C ASN A 533 -11.83 -7.79 -26.16
N GLU A 534 -12.74 -7.87 -27.13
CA GLU A 534 -14.10 -8.35 -26.88
C GLU A 534 -14.08 -9.83 -26.47
N GLY A 535 -14.72 -10.16 -25.34
CA GLY A 535 -14.81 -11.52 -24.81
C GLY A 535 -13.56 -12.02 -24.06
N GLU A 536 -12.57 -11.16 -23.83
CA GLU A 536 -11.36 -11.51 -23.06
C GLU A 536 -11.28 -10.71 -21.75
N ASP A 537 -10.95 -11.40 -20.66
CA ASP A 537 -10.74 -10.76 -19.36
C ASP A 537 -9.43 -9.99 -19.34
N TYR A 538 -9.50 -8.73 -18.92
CA TYR A 538 -8.33 -7.89 -18.71
C TYR A 538 -8.05 -7.74 -17.22
N LEU A 539 -6.95 -8.34 -16.78
CA LEU A 539 -6.61 -8.47 -15.36
C LEU A 539 -5.49 -7.50 -15.00
N LEU A 540 -5.67 -6.78 -13.91
CA LEU A 540 -4.69 -5.88 -13.31
C LEU A 540 -4.25 -6.44 -11.96
N GLY A 541 -2.97 -6.32 -11.65
CA GLY A 541 -2.44 -6.57 -10.32
C GLY A 541 -2.11 -5.24 -9.64
N ILE A 542 -2.53 -5.12 -8.38
CA ILE A 542 -2.19 -4.02 -7.47
C ILE A 542 -1.25 -4.61 -6.42
N PHE A 543 0.00 -4.20 -6.47
CA PHE A 543 1.08 -4.82 -5.72
C PHE A 543 1.40 -4.03 -4.46
N LEU A 544 2.18 -4.65 -3.58
CA LEU A 544 2.63 -4.06 -2.32
C LEU A 544 1.51 -3.75 -1.31
N VAL A 545 0.42 -4.54 -1.33
CA VAL A 545 -0.77 -4.34 -0.46
C VAL A 545 -0.71 -5.13 0.86
N GLY A 546 0.48 -5.61 1.24
CA GLY A 546 0.64 -6.42 2.46
C GLY A 546 0.77 -5.63 3.76
N ALA A 547 0.78 -4.30 3.71
CA ALA A 547 1.07 -3.44 4.85
C ALA A 547 -0.05 -2.40 5.04
N TYR A 548 -0.92 -2.66 6.03
CA TYR A 548 -2.09 -1.89 6.45
C TYR A 548 -3.37 -2.05 5.60
N GLN A 549 -3.29 -2.32 4.29
CA GLN A 549 -4.47 -2.31 3.42
C GLN A 549 -5.57 -3.27 3.89
N GLU A 550 -5.21 -4.52 4.18
CA GLU A 550 -6.15 -5.56 4.64
C GLU A 550 -6.82 -5.22 5.98
N ILE A 551 -6.15 -4.48 6.86
CA ILE A 551 -6.62 -4.24 8.23
C ILE A 551 -7.40 -2.92 8.34
N LEU A 552 -7.14 -1.98 7.43
CA LEU A 552 -7.79 -0.66 7.42
C LEU A 552 -9.07 -0.61 6.57
N GLY A 553 -9.44 -1.70 5.89
CA GLY A 553 -10.55 -1.73 4.94
C GLY A 553 -11.86 -1.23 5.54
N ASP A 554 -12.56 -0.37 4.79
CA ASP A 554 -13.87 0.17 5.13
C ASP A 554 -14.97 -0.42 4.24
N MET A 555 -16.11 -0.75 4.85
CA MET A 555 -17.24 -1.40 4.19
C MET A 555 -18.17 -0.39 3.47
N HIS A 556 -17.59 0.63 2.83
CA HIS A 556 -18.33 1.61 2.05
C HIS A 556 -19.15 0.91 0.96
N ASN A 557 -20.40 1.33 0.77
CA ASN A 557 -21.38 0.65 -0.09
C ASN A 557 -21.63 -0.84 0.24
N LEU A 558 -21.24 -1.30 1.44
CA LEU A 558 -21.34 -2.70 1.87
C LEU A 558 -20.52 -3.67 1.00
N PHE A 559 -19.40 -3.20 0.45
CA PHE A 559 -18.39 -4.11 -0.12
C PHE A 559 -17.54 -4.69 1.00
N GLY A 560 -17.63 -6.00 1.20
CA GLY A 560 -16.90 -6.74 2.22
C GLY A 560 -15.55 -7.28 1.77
N ASP A 561 -14.94 -8.12 2.59
CA ASP A 561 -13.66 -8.73 2.26
C ASP A 561 -13.74 -9.59 0.98
N THR A 562 -12.62 -9.64 0.26
CA THR A 562 -12.49 -10.40 -0.99
C THR A 562 -12.16 -11.86 -0.70
N ASP A 563 -12.26 -12.73 -1.71
CA ASP A 563 -11.59 -14.03 -1.61
C ASP A 563 -10.10 -13.78 -1.38
N SER A 564 -9.48 -14.63 -0.57
CA SER A 564 -8.05 -14.57 -0.29
C SER A 564 -7.40 -15.96 -0.34
N VAL A 565 -6.13 -16.01 -0.74
CA VAL A 565 -5.37 -17.26 -0.83
C VAL A 565 -3.89 -17.06 -0.57
N ASN A 566 -3.28 -18.00 0.15
CA ASN A 566 -1.84 -18.07 0.30
C ASN A 566 -1.26 -19.04 -0.73
N ILE A 567 -0.29 -18.57 -1.51
CA ILE A 567 0.46 -19.36 -2.49
C ILE A 567 1.86 -19.64 -1.93
N TYR A 568 2.21 -20.92 -1.86
CA TYR A 568 3.49 -21.40 -1.38
C TYR A 568 4.25 -22.13 -2.49
N GLN A 569 5.58 -22.08 -2.41
CA GLN A 569 6.45 -22.80 -3.33
C GLN A 569 7.22 -23.93 -2.62
N ASN A 570 7.07 -25.14 -3.13
CA ASN A 570 7.85 -26.29 -2.68
C ASN A 570 9.30 -26.21 -3.17
N PRO A 571 10.25 -26.92 -2.52
CA PRO A 571 11.65 -26.95 -2.94
C PRO A 571 11.90 -27.45 -4.38
N ASP A 572 10.97 -28.22 -4.95
CA ASP A 572 11.03 -28.68 -6.34
C ASP A 572 10.49 -27.65 -7.35
N GLY A 573 10.05 -26.48 -6.88
CA GLY A 573 9.46 -25.40 -7.68
C GLY A 573 7.96 -25.54 -7.91
N SER A 574 7.33 -26.64 -7.48
CA SER A 574 5.88 -26.81 -7.57
C SER A 574 5.16 -25.87 -6.60
N VAL A 575 3.94 -25.49 -6.96
CA VAL A 575 3.12 -24.54 -6.20
C VAL A 575 1.97 -25.26 -5.53
N TYR A 576 1.67 -24.89 -4.29
CA TYR A 576 0.44 -25.31 -3.60
C TYR A 576 -0.27 -24.13 -2.96
N HIS A 577 -1.58 -24.25 -2.80
CA HIS A 577 -2.44 -23.22 -2.22
C HIS A 577 -2.91 -23.64 -0.83
N ALA A 578 -2.92 -22.71 0.12
CA ALA A 578 -3.44 -22.92 1.47
C ALA A 578 -4.04 -21.62 2.02
N GLY A 579 -4.66 -21.67 3.20
CA GLY A 579 -5.26 -20.50 3.83
C GLY A 579 -6.28 -19.79 2.92
N ILE A 580 -7.10 -20.58 2.21
CA ILE A 580 -8.16 -20.03 1.36
C ILE A 580 -9.28 -19.51 2.26
N GLU A 581 -9.56 -18.22 2.14
CA GLU A 581 -10.68 -17.57 2.81
C GLU A 581 -11.66 -17.09 1.74
N THR A 582 -12.94 -17.35 1.97
CA THR A 582 -14.00 -16.87 1.10
C THR A 582 -14.38 -15.46 1.49
N HIS A 583 -14.71 -14.64 0.49
CA HIS A 583 -15.26 -13.31 0.63
C HIS A 583 -16.42 -13.23 1.64
N ASP A 584 -16.60 -12.04 2.18
CA ASP A 584 -17.81 -11.72 2.93
C ASP A 584 -19.03 -11.76 2.01
N THR A 585 -20.08 -12.39 2.51
CA THR A 585 -21.37 -12.39 1.82
C THR A 585 -22.12 -11.08 2.08
N ILE A 586 -23.10 -10.78 1.23
CA ILE A 586 -24.06 -9.68 1.47
C ILE A 586 -24.74 -9.85 2.84
N GLU A 587 -24.93 -11.08 3.31
CA GLU A 587 -25.41 -11.38 4.65
C GLU A 587 -24.49 -10.84 5.75
N ASP A 588 -23.19 -11.12 5.65
CA ASP A 588 -22.18 -10.68 6.62
C ASP A 588 -22.13 -9.16 6.69
N MET A 589 -22.16 -8.50 5.53
CA MET A 589 -22.20 -7.03 5.43
C MET A 589 -23.46 -6.41 6.00
N LEU A 590 -24.62 -7.03 5.80
CA LEU A 590 -25.86 -6.57 6.40
C LEU A 590 -25.84 -6.72 7.93
N ARG A 591 -25.33 -7.85 8.44
CA ARG A 591 -25.18 -8.08 9.89
C ARG A 591 -24.21 -7.08 10.52
N TYR A 592 -23.13 -6.75 9.82
CA TYR A 592 -22.16 -5.74 10.25
C TYR A 592 -22.83 -4.39 10.52
N VAL A 593 -23.79 -3.97 9.68
CA VAL A 593 -24.60 -2.75 9.89
C VAL A 593 -25.90 -2.99 10.67
N HIS A 594 -25.98 -4.09 11.41
CA HIS A 594 -27.10 -4.44 12.29
C HIS A 594 -28.45 -4.64 11.57
N LEU A 595 -28.42 -5.00 10.28
CA LEU A 595 -29.60 -5.45 9.54
C LEU A 595 -29.69 -6.96 9.60
N SER A 596 -30.76 -7.50 10.17
CA SER A 596 -31.00 -8.94 10.23
C SER A 596 -31.43 -9.46 8.84
N PRO A 597 -30.67 -10.41 8.25
CA PRO A 597 -31.06 -11.08 7.01
C PRO A 597 -32.40 -11.81 7.13
N GLU A 598 -32.71 -12.36 8.31
CA GLU A 598 -33.98 -13.04 8.58
C GLU A 598 -35.17 -12.08 8.56
N GLU A 599 -35.00 -10.87 9.09
CA GLU A 599 -36.00 -9.80 9.03
C GLU A 599 -36.19 -9.31 7.59
N LEU A 600 -35.10 -9.11 6.84
CA LEU A 600 -35.16 -8.77 5.42
C LEU A 600 -35.91 -9.83 4.61
N MET A 601 -35.65 -11.11 4.85
CA MET A 601 -36.38 -12.21 4.22
C MET A 601 -37.88 -12.20 4.56
N THR A 602 -38.25 -11.73 5.75
CA THR A 602 -39.66 -11.55 6.13
C THR A 602 -40.28 -10.39 5.35
N HIS A 603 -39.60 -9.25 5.25
CA HIS A 603 -40.04 -8.13 4.42
C HIS A 603 -40.15 -8.49 2.93
N TYR A 604 -39.24 -9.31 2.40
CA TYR A 604 -39.33 -9.81 1.02
C TYR A 604 -40.56 -10.69 0.82
N ARG A 605 -40.88 -11.59 1.76
CA ARG A 605 -42.09 -12.42 1.71
C ARG A 605 -43.36 -11.57 1.67
N ASP A 606 -43.44 -10.54 2.51
CA ASP A 606 -44.59 -9.65 2.56
C ASP A 606 -44.76 -8.84 1.26
N LYS A 607 -43.65 -8.33 0.70
CA LYS A 607 -43.64 -7.62 -0.60
C LYS A 607 -44.06 -8.53 -1.75
N VAL A 608 -43.54 -9.75 -1.82
CA VAL A 608 -43.86 -10.73 -2.87
C VAL A 608 -45.32 -11.21 -2.76
N ALA A 609 -45.83 -11.40 -1.54
CA ALA A 609 -47.22 -11.81 -1.31
C ALA A 609 -48.23 -10.73 -1.74
N SER A 610 -47.90 -9.45 -1.51
CA SER A 610 -48.74 -8.30 -1.88
C SER A 610 -48.62 -7.87 -3.35
N ALA A 611 -47.57 -8.29 -4.05
CA ALA A 611 -47.36 -7.96 -5.47
C ALA A 611 -48.34 -8.70 -6.41
N LYS A 612 -48.76 -8.01 -7.48
CA LYS A 612 -49.60 -8.54 -8.58
C LYS A 612 -48.77 -9.37 -9.57
N ILE A 613 -48.18 -10.45 -9.10
CA ILE A 613 -47.33 -11.37 -9.88
C ILE A 613 -47.83 -12.82 -9.74
N THR A 614 -47.47 -13.66 -10.71
CA THR A 614 -47.89 -15.08 -10.75
C THR A 614 -47.25 -15.89 -9.62
N PRO A 615 -47.86 -17.01 -9.18
CA PRO A 615 -47.25 -17.90 -8.19
C PRO A 615 -45.84 -18.36 -8.55
N ARG A 616 -45.55 -18.58 -9.85
CA ARG A 616 -44.23 -18.97 -10.34
C ARG A 616 -43.20 -17.85 -10.17
N GLU A 617 -43.55 -16.62 -10.49
CA GLU A 617 -42.69 -15.45 -10.28
C GLU A 617 -42.42 -15.20 -8.80
N ARG A 618 -43.42 -15.41 -7.93
CA ARG A 618 -43.24 -15.28 -6.47
C ARG A 618 -42.14 -16.19 -5.94
N THR A 619 -42.18 -17.47 -6.31
CA THR A 619 -41.14 -18.43 -5.92
C THR A 619 -39.78 -18.02 -6.48
N TYR A 620 -39.72 -17.70 -7.78
CA TYR A 620 -38.47 -17.29 -8.43
C TYR A 620 -37.83 -16.05 -7.79
N PHE A 621 -38.61 -15.01 -7.47
CA PHE A 621 -38.08 -13.79 -6.83
C PHE A 621 -37.60 -14.06 -5.41
N LEU A 622 -38.32 -14.87 -4.62
CA LEU A 622 -37.88 -15.21 -3.27
C LEU A 622 -36.58 -16.03 -3.28
N ASP A 623 -36.45 -16.98 -4.21
CA ASP A 623 -35.23 -17.77 -4.36
C ASP A 623 -34.06 -16.89 -4.82
N ALA A 624 -34.27 -15.98 -5.76
CA ALA A 624 -33.26 -15.03 -6.22
C ALA A 624 -32.80 -14.07 -5.11
N LEU A 625 -33.72 -13.51 -4.33
CA LEU A 625 -33.40 -12.63 -3.20
C LEU A 625 -32.63 -13.37 -2.10
N ARG A 626 -33.05 -14.60 -1.78
CA ARG A 626 -32.34 -15.44 -0.80
C ARG A 626 -30.92 -15.77 -1.28
N LEU A 627 -30.77 -16.19 -2.54
CA LEU A 627 -29.46 -16.50 -3.12
C LEU A 627 -28.58 -15.26 -3.23
N GLY A 628 -29.17 -14.09 -3.48
CA GLY A 628 -28.45 -12.82 -3.49
C GLY A 628 -27.78 -12.51 -2.15
N LEU A 629 -28.46 -12.76 -1.04
CA LEU A 629 -27.89 -12.54 0.30
C LEU A 629 -26.64 -13.40 0.58
N THR A 630 -26.55 -14.59 -0.01
CA THR A 630 -25.43 -15.52 0.22
C THR A 630 -24.30 -15.38 -0.79
N ARG A 631 -24.31 -14.35 -1.64
CA ARG A 631 -23.27 -14.08 -2.64
C ARG A 631 -22.33 -12.99 -2.16
N SER A 632 -21.18 -12.90 -2.82
CA SER A 632 -20.28 -11.76 -2.75
C SER A 632 -21.02 -10.45 -3.00
N SER A 633 -20.58 -9.39 -2.30
CA SER A 633 -20.94 -8.01 -2.61
C SER A 633 -20.38 -7.54 -3.95
N TYR A 634 -19.33 -8.19 -4.47
CA TYR A 634 -18.71 -7.86 -5.76
C TYR A 634 -19.45 -8.45 -6.96
N LEU A 635 -19.12 -7.96 -8.15
CA LEU A 635 -19.74 -8.47 -9.37
C LEU A 635 -19.30 -9.92 -9.60
N SER A 636 -20.24 -10.79 -9.93
CA SER A 636 -19.93 -12.13 -10.41
C SER A 636 -19.33 -12.04 -11.82
N SER A 637 -18.17 -12.68 -12.04
CA SER A 637 -17.55 -12.81 -13.36
C SER A 637 -18.42 -13.56 -14.36
#